data_AF-A0A937T0G9-F1
#
_entry.id   AF-A0A937T0G9-F1
#
_cell.length_a   1.000
_cell.length_b   1.000
_cell.length_c   1.000
_cell.angle_alpha   90.00
_cell.angle_beta   90.00
_cell.angle_gamma   90.00
#
_symmetry.space_group_name_H-M   'P 1'
#
loop_
_entity.id
_entity.type
_entity.pdbx_description
1 polymer ?
#
loop_
_entity_poly.entity_id
_entity_poly.type
_entity_poly.pdbx_seq_one_letter_code
_entity_poly.pdbx_strand_id
1 'polypeptide(L)'
;MSMEDKLGELLLDWDKRRQQGEEVSADTICEDCPELVPTLRRHIAELKATDWMFEPDDDEDDDFLSLPDFQTALIHRDDTAEISTSLSFDEFDQCLTSAGLMTAEELAEFREDLSPQPEDSTELARQLVRDQRLTAYQAAEVCQGKQDGLVYGDYVVLDKLGAGGMGQVFKVYHRRMKRVVALKILRPDAASSAQAVVRFQREGEAAARLTHPNIVTAYDAREDLGVHYLVLEYVEGTDLSSLVKRNGPLPVPAAVDCIIQAARGLEYAHGEGVVHRDIKPGNLLLDTSGAVKVLDMGLARLEKLEDDNTSVQTEAEITRDDSALGTVDYMAPEQARDTKHADARADIYSLGCTLHYLLTGRPVYGGSTLMARMMAHQQQDIPSLDATRSDVPDELSAVFRKMLAKRLEDRYQCVADLLEDLEAVALQVADQDIVPYLAPGVGVPHIDLRSKETSSTTNDATFDLPPMPQPAEAKPTRKPAPATARSRTFFLGGAAILALLLGGGIYLAAIILRVETPEGTVILEIGESEKPVEVNVSEDKEITITDPNDGQKIRITVERGKRTLTLRKNGFATEAMKFDLTSKDGRRVCVTFVPKRKPRTTAELFAELSAEEKAAVAELWTYRDNILLIDRSPAKLALAGYFHGRQGLRSRLRHLKVLTNLHYLYLRRCRMSDTDLEHLANLDELQYLFLAENPVTDAGLEHLKGLTNLQILGLENTQVTVAGVMELQKALPECVIEWPSRVPREPPSSPKMTEDENAAIAELCLLGGDIVPIDRGPARPALLCSFYKKRNLANHLQPLSVLTNMCLLNLYHCHVADADLEHLATLNGLHRLKLCGDKVTDEGLKHLKCLTELRSLMLGERQVTDAGLKHLRGLDKLQTLNLWDMPIDGTGFVHLKELGALRVLTLGRTRINDASLEHIKGLTNLQILNVSDRQVTDAGLKHLSGLTNLQGLILTGTQVTDGGLKHLSGLTNLQRLHIGNRQVTDAGLKHLDGLTNLQRLRLDDTQVTDAGLVHLSGLTNLETLFLTNTQVTDAGLTHLSGLANLQCLILTNTQVTDAGLTHLSGLANLQRLGLNDTQVTDAGLVHLKGLTNLQELTLDNTRVTVTGLTDLRKALPQCQIEYAGNVLP
;
A
#
# COMPACT_ATOMS: atom_id res chain seq x y z
N MET A 1 -7.50 -20.53 46.92
CA MET A 1 -8.25 -19.45 46.25
C MET A 1 -8.50 -18.35 47.25
N SER A 2 -8.24 -17.11 46.87
CA SER A 2 -8.81 -15.92 47.47
C SER A 2 -10.30 -15.81 47.14
N MET A 3 -11.00 -14.86 47.76
CA MET A 3 -12.38 -14.51 47.38
C MET A 3 -12.47 -13.98 45.95
N GLU A 4 -11.40 -13.38 45.42
CA GLU A 4 -11.35 -12.84 44.06
C GLU A 4 -11.10 -13.94 43.02
N ASP A 5 -10.21 -14.92 43.29
CA ASP A 5 -10.08 -16.11 42.43
C ASP A 5 -11.43 -16.86 42.37
N LYS A 6 -12.13 -16.98 43.52
CA LYS A 6 -13.44 -17.64 43.63
C LYS A 6 -14.52 -16.88 42.87
N LEU A 7 -14.57 -15.55 43.00
CA LEU A 7 -15.47 -14.70 42.22
C LEU A 7 -15.17 -14.78 40.71
N GLY A 8 -13.90 -14.90 40.32
CA GLY A 8 -13.46 -15.09 38.94
C GLY A 8 -13.94 -16.42 38.34
N GLU A 9 -13.75 -17.55 39.05
CA GLU A 9 -14.30 -18.85 38.63
C GLU A 9 -15.83 -18.81 38.51
N LEU A 10 -16.53 -18.19 39.45
CA LEU A 10 -17.99 -18.08 39.45
C LEU A 10 -18.51 -17.19 38.31
N LEU A 11 -17.77 -16.15 37.92
CA LEU A 11 -18.06 -15.34 36.72
C LEU A 11 -17.80 -16.13 35.43
N LEU A 12 -16.73 -16.94 35.38
CA LEU A 12 -16.42 -17.78 34.23
C LEU A 12 -17.44 -18.90 34.01
N ASP A 13 -17.87 -19.57 35.09
CA ASP A 13 -18.92 -20.58 35.03
C ASP A 13 -20.28 -19.95 34.64
N TRP A 14 -20.59 -18.76 35.18
CA TRP A 14 -21.80 -18.03 34.78
C TRP A 14 -21.81 -17.68 33.29
N ASP A 15 -20.74 -17.05 32.76
CA ASP A 15 -20.73 -16.64 31.35
C ASP A 15 -20.67 -17.85 30.42
N LYS A 16 -19.97 -18.92 30.81
CA LYS A 16 -19.95 -20.19 30.06
C LYS A 16 -21.33 -20.86 29.97
N ARG A 17 -22.12 -20.82 31.04
CA ARG A 17 -23.52 -21.31 31.03
C ARG A 17 -24.45 -20.38 30.25
N ARG A 18 -24.28 -19.06 30.36
CA ARG A 18 -24.95 -18.06 29.51
C ARG A 18 -24.71 -18.34 28.02
N GLN A 19 -23.46 -18.58 27.63
CA GLN A 19 -23.09 -18.93 26.24
C GLN A 19 -23.71 -20.25 25.77
N GLN A 20 -24.02 -21.17 26.68
CA GLN A 20 -24.74 -22.43 26.40
C GLN A 20 -26.27 -22.29 26.42
N GLY A 21 -26.80 -21.09 26.68
CA GLY A 21 -28.24 -20.80 26.74
C GLY A 21 -28.90 -21.05 28.09
N GLU A 22 -28.15 -21.41 29.14
CA GLU A 22 -28.66 -21.55 30.50
C GLU A 22 -28.56 -20.22 31.27
N GLU A 23 -29.70 -19.54 31.48
CA GLU A 23 -29.73 -18.34 32.32
C GLU A 23 -29.80 -18.70 33.81
N VAL A 24 -28.63 -18.88 34.41
CA VAL A 24 -28.47 -19.23 35.84
C VAL A 24 -28.25 -17.97 36.69
N SER A 25 -28.83 -17.95 37.90
CA SER A 25 -28.71 -16.79 38.82
C SER A 25 -27.39 -16.78 39.60
N ALA A 26 -26.96 -15.59 40.03
CA ALA A 26 -25.78 -15.42 40.89
C ALA A 26 -25.89 -16.20 42.21
N ASP A 27 -27.10 -16.27 42.77
CA ASP A 27 -27.43 -17.01 43.98
C ASP A 27 -27.26 -18.53 43.77
N THR A 28 -27.72 -19.03 42.61
CA THR A 28 -27.68 -20.46 42.23
C THR A 28 -26.27 -20.94 41.87
N ILE A 29 -25.43 -20.07 41.29
CA ILE A 29 -24.02 -20.41 41.01
C ILE A 29 -23.16 -20.37 42.28
N CYS A 30 -23.60 -19.64 43.30
CA CYS A 30 -22.80 -19.32 44.48
C CYS A 30 -23.38 -19.90 45.79
N GLU A 31 -24.10 -21.03 45.71
CA GLU A 31 -24.74 -21.70 46.87
C GLU A 31 -23.75 -22.01 48.00
N ASP A 32 -22.51 -22.37 47.67
CA ASP A 32 -21.43 -22.69 48.63
C ASP A 32 -20.72 -21.45 49.23
N CYS A 33 -20.94 -20.24 48.72
CA CYS A 33 -20.24 -19.01 49.13
C CYS A 33 -21.16 -17.78 49.14
N PRO A 34 -22.26 -17.77 49.94
CA PRO A 34 -23.35 -16.79 49.84
C PRO A 34 -22.90 -15.32 50.02
N GLU A 35 -21.78 -15.07 50.69
CA GLU A 35 -21.17 -13.74 50.83
C GLU A 35 -20.68 -13.10 49.52
N LEU A 36 -20.43 -13.87 48.45
CA LEU A 36 -19.99 -13.37 47.14
C LEU A 36 -21.16 -13.03 46.19
N VAL A 37 -22.37 -13.53 46.48
CA VAL A 37 -23.59 -13.32 45.65
C VAL A 37 -23.83 -11.84 45.26
N PRO A 38 -23.71 -10.85 46.18
CA PRO A 38 -23.97 -9.44 45.82
C PRO A 38 -22.97 -8.89 44.81
N THR A 39 -21.70 -9.31 44.90
CA THR A 39 -20.61 -8.86 44.02
C THR A 39 -20.69 -9.55 42.67
N LEU A 40 -20.98 -10.86 42.66
CA LEU A 40 -21.21 -11.66 41.46
C LEU A 40 -22.37 -11.09 40.65
N ARG A 41 -23.52 -10.82 41.30
CA ARG A 41 -24.71 -10.23 40.67
C ARG A 41 -24.44 -8.84 40.07
N ARG A 42 -23.52 -8.05 40.65
CA ARG A 42 -23.13 -6.72 40.12
C ARG A 42 -22.30 -6.86 38.84
N HIS A 43 -21.24 -7.66 38.85
CA HIS A 43 -20.39 -7.84 37.65
C HIS A 43 -21.14 -8.52 36.50
N ILE A 44 -22.08 -9.41 36.79
CA ILE A 44 -23.01 -9.99 35.80
C ILE A 44 -23.83 -8.91 35.08
N ALA A 45 -24.28 -7.87 35.80
CA ALA A 45 -25.02 -6.75 35.20
C ALA A 45 -24.12 -5.81 34.37
N GLU A 46 -22.86 -5.64 34.78
CA GLU A 46 -21.86 -4.83 34.04
C GLU A 46 -21.43 -5.51 32.72
N LEU A 47 -21.25 -6.84 32.73
CA LEU A 47 -20.93 -7.64 31.54
C LEU A 47 -22.10 -7.67 30.55
N LYS A 48 -23.35 -7.79 31.03
CA LYS A 48 -24.55 -7.67 30.18
C LYS A 48 -24.76 -6.29 29.53
N ALA A 49 -23.93 -5.29 29.86
CA ALA A 49 -24.05 -3.92 29.36
C ALA A 49 -22.92 -3.51 28.37
N THR A 50 -22.01 -4.42 28.00
CA THR A 50 -20.75 -4.06 27.31
C THR A 50 -20.45 -4.84 26.01
N ASP A 51 -21.40 -5.62 25.49
CA ASP A 51 -21.25 -6.44 24.27
C ASP A 51 -21.20 -5.62 22.95
N TRP A 52 -20.08 -4.95 22.63
CA TRP A 52 -19.74 -4.52 21.24
C TRP A 52 -18.24 -4.24 20.98
N MET A 53 -17.46 -5.20 20.47
CA MET A 53 -16.23 -4.95 19.67
C MET A 53 -15.60 -6.23 19.10
N PHE A 54 -15.79 -6.52 17.81
CA PHE A 54 -14.96 -7.45 17.02
C PHE A 54 -15.03 -7.10 15.52
N GLU A 55 -13.90 -6.70 14.94
CA GLU A 55 -13.68 -6.59 13.48
C GLU A 55 -12.79 -7.75 13.03
N PRO A 56 -13.19 -8.48 11.97
CA PRO A 56 -12.16 -8.83 10.97
C PRO A 56 -12.55 -8.58 9.50
N ASP A 57 -11.60 -8.95 8.62
CA ASP A 57 -11.63 -9.15 7.16
C ASP A 57 -11.93 -7.95 6.23
N ASP A 58 -10.90 -7.56 5.48
CA ASP A 58 -10.95 -6.88 4.18
C ASP A 58 -10.65 -7.91 3.10
N ASP A 59 -11.43 -7.92 2.02
CA ASP A 59 -11.37 -8.88 0.93
C ASP A 59 -11.68 -8.14 -0.38
N GLU A 60 -10.80 -8.20 -1.38
CA GLU A 60 -10.88 -7.34 -2.55
C GLU A 60 -11.76 -7.93 -3.67
N ASP A 61 -12.96 -7.36 -3.84
CA ASP A 61 -13.75 -7.43 -5.08
C ASP A 61 -14.89 -6.38 -5.11
N ASP A 62 -14.66 -5.20 -5.67
CA ASP A 62 -15.68 -4.12 -5.79
C ASP A 62 -15.80 -3.55 -7.22
N ASP A 63 -15.89 -4.45 -8.22
CA ASP A 63 -16.36 -4.09 -9.57
C ASP A 63 -17.90 -3.90 -9.60
N PHE A 64 -18.41 -3.14 -8.62
CA PHE A 64 -19.81 -2.76 -8.48
C PHE A 64 -19.99 -1.25 -8.33
N LEU A 65 -19.18 -0.57 -7.52
CA LEU A 65 -19.15 0.90 -7.39
C LEU A 65 -17.73 1.42 -7.08
N SER A 66 -17.04 1.97 -8.07
CA SER A 66 -15.73 2.65 -7.88
C SER A 66 -15.79 3.82 -6.88
N LEU A 67 -14.77 4.13 -6.06
CA LEU A 67 -13.44 3.57 -5.69
C LEU A 67 -12.93 4.46 -4.51
N PRO A 68 -11.78 4.21 -3.82
CA PRO A 68 -10.95 3.00 -3.68
C PRO A 68 -10.67 2.61 -2.18
N ASP A 69 -10.00 1.47 -1.92
CA ASP A 69 -8.74 1.36 -1.11
C ASP A 69 -8.48 0.00 -0.42
N PHE A 70 -7.24 -0.48 -0.58
CA PHE A 70 -6.41 -1.39 0.25
C PHE A 70 -7.03 -2.38 1.26
N GLN A 71 -6.78 -3.69 1.04
CA GLN A 71 -5.92 -4.45 1.98
C GLN A 71 -5.45 -5.84 1.49
N THR A 72 -4.15 -5.98 1.21
CA THR A 72 -3.35 -7.19 1.55
C THR A 72 -1.87 -6.87 1.49
N ALA A 73 -1.12 -7.26 2.53
CA ALA A 73 0.34 -7.29 2.48
C ALA A 73 0.87 -8.40 3.41
N LEU A 74 1.14 -9.57 2.82
CA LEU A 74 1.94 -10.65 3.43
C LEU A 74 2.35 -11.64 2.32
N ILE A 75 3.26 -11.20 1.45
CA ILE A 75 3.96 -12.04 0.48
C ILE A 75 5.45 -11.71 0.63
N HIS A 76 6.22 -12.65 1.19
CA HIS A 76 7.68 -12.64 1.17
C HIS A 76 8.15 -13.68 0.15
N ARG A 77 9.30 -13.44 -0.48
CA ARG A 77 9.84 -14.30 -1.54
C ARG A 77 10.36 -15.63 -0.99
N ASP A 78 10.13 -16.70 -1.73
CA ASP A 78 10.52 -18.07 -1.36
C ASP A 78 11.97 -18.40 -1.81
N ASP A 79 12.93 -17.55 -1.43
CA ASP A 79 14.36 -17.65 -1.76
C ASP A 79 15.08 -18.81 -1.01
N THR A 80 14.51 -20.01 -1.04
CA THR A 80 15.02 -21.24 -0.37
C THR A 80 16.21 -21.91 -1.09
N ALA A 81 16.59 -21.41 -2.27
CA ALA A 81 17.60 -22.04 -3.13
C ALA A 81 19.04 -21.93 -2.62
N GLU A 82 19.39 -20.89 -1.85
CA GLU A 82 20.74 -20.70 -1.29
C GLU A 82 20.96 -21.41 0.05
N ILE A 83 19.91 -21.96 0.66
CA ILE A 83 20.00 -22.60 1.98
C ILE A 83 20.78 -23.92 1.86
N SER A 84 21.93 -23.97 2.54
CA SER A 84 22.84 -25.11 2.65
C SER A 84 23.61 -25.04 3.96
N THR A 85 23.68 -26.14 4.72
CA THR A 85 24.49 -26.22 5.96
C THR A 85 25.29 -27.53 6.06
N SER A 86 26.31 -27.51 6.91
CA SER A 86 27.06 -28.70 7.35
C SER A 86 26.87 -29.00 8.84
N LEU A 87 25.95 -28.31 9.52
CA LEU A 87 25.60 -28.55 10.92
C LEU A 87 24.83 -29.87 11.06
N SER A 88 25.12 -30.63 12.10
CA SER A 88 24.24 -31.73 12.52
C SER A 88 22.88 -31.19 13.01
N PHE A 89 21.88 -32.07 13.09
CA PHE A 89 20.56 -31.68 13.58
C PHE A 89 20.62 -31.08 14.99
N ASP A 90 21.38 -31.67 15.91
CA ASP A 90 21.54 -31.17 17.28
C ASP A 90 22.17 -29.77 17.32
N GLU A 91 23.15 -29.49 16.46
CA GLU A 91 23.80 -28.17 16.36
C GLU A 91 22.89 -27.11 15.72
N PHE A 92 22.12 -27.49 14.70
CA PHE A 92 21.15 -26.62 14.03
C PHE A 92 19.99 -26.26 14.96
N ASP A 93 19.44 -27.26 15.66
CA ASP A 93 18.38 -27.08 16.66
C ASP A 93 18.87 -26.22 17.83
N GLN A 94 20.09 -26.46 18.32
CA GLN A 94 20.71 -25.61 19.32
C GLN A 94 20.87 -24.16 18.82
N CYS A 95 21.21 -23.93 17.55
CA CYS A 95 21.29 -22.58 16.99
C CYS A 95 19.92 -21.89 16.95
N LEU A 96 18.85 -22.58 16.53
CA LEU A 96 17.49 -22.03 16.52
C LEU A 96 17.00 -21.63 17.91
N THR A 97 17.26 -22.48 18.91
CA THR A 97 16.85 -22.22 20.30
C THR A 97 17.68 -21.11 20.94
N SER A 98 19.00 -21.14 20.79
CA SER A 98 19.89 -20.09 21.32
C SER A 98 19.65 -18.72 20.67
N ALA A 99 19.15 -18.68 19.43
CA ALA A 99 18.79 -17.45 18.73
C ALA A 99 17.43 -16.86 19.15
N GLY A 100 16.64 -17.55 19.99
CA GLY A 100 15.30 -17.09 20.39
C GLY A 100 14.28 -17.03 19.24
N LEU A 101 14.55 -17.75 18.15
CA LEU A 101 13.69 -17.86 16.97
C LEU A 101 12.57 -18.87 17.19
N MET A 102 12.88 -20.01 17.81
CA MET A 102 11.96 -21.09 18.17
C MET A 102 12.34 -21.63 19.55
N THR A 103 11.38 -22.10 20.38
CA THR A 103 11.72 -22.89 21.59
C THR A 103 12.01 -24.35 21.24
N ALA A 104 12.56 -25.10 22.20
CA ALA A 104 12.80 -26.53 22.03
C ALA A 104 11.50 -27.31 21.80
N GLU A 105 10.39 -26.93 22.45
CA GLU A 105 9.07 -27.50 22.19
C GLU A 105 8.56 -27.12 20.79
N GLU A 106 8.74 -25.87 20.35
CA GLU A 106 8.26 -25.42 19.03
C GLU A 106 8.91 -26.16 17.85
N LEU A 107 10.13 -26.65 18.08
CA LEU A 107 10.95 -27.39 17.12
C LEU A 107 10.77 -28.90 17.26
N ALA A 108 10.54 -29.42 18.48
CA ALA A 108 10.19 -30.81 18.71
C ALA A 108 8.80 -31.14 18.13
N GLU A 109 7.77 -30.34 18.41
CA GLU A 109 6.44 -30.52 17.81
C GLU A 109 6.50 -30.43 16.28
N PHE A 110 7.21 -29.43 15.74
CA PHE A 110 7.39 -29.30 14.30
C PHE A 110 8.08 -30.53 13.69
N ARG A 111 9.09 -31.09 14.37
CA ARG A 111 9.72 -32.34 13.95
C ARG A 111 8.76 -33.54 14.03
N GLU A 112 7.90 -33.65 15.05
CA GLU A 112 6.95 -34.77 15.17
C GLU A 112 5.87 -34.75 14.07
N ASP A 113 5.42 -33.56 13.64
CA ASP A 113 4.44 -33.39 12.56
C ASP A 113 5.00 -33.65 11.14
N LEU A 114 6.33 -33.65 10.94
CA LEU A 114 6.94 -33.84 9.61
C LEU A 114 6.82 -35.29 9.10
N SER A 115 6.06 -35.47 8.02
CA SER A 115 5.95 -36.74 7.30
C SER A 115 6.06 -36.52 5.77
N PRO A 116 7.16 -36.97 5.11
CA PRO A 116 8.32 -37.65 5.67
C PRO A 116 9.21 -36.74 6.55
N GLN A 117 10.06 -37.37 7.36
CA GLN A 117 11.12 -36.67 8.09
C GLN A 117 12.18 -36.13 7.12
N PRO A 118 12.79 -34.96 7.39
CA PRO A 118 13.85 -34.40 6.56
C PRO A 118 15.14 -35.24 6.65
N GLU A 119 15.85 -35.39 5.54
CA GLU A 119 17.07 -36.22 5.48
C GLU A 119 18.29 -35.56 6.14
N ASP A 120 18.35 -34.22 6.13
CA ASP A 120 19.41 -33.44 6.79
C ASP A 120 18.91 -32.08 7.31
N SER A 121 19.79 -31.38 8.04
CA SER A 121 19.54 -30.03 8.60
C SER A 121 19.28 -28.96 7.52
N THR A 122 19.72 -29.19 6.28
CA THR A 122 19.48 -28.26 5.16
C THR A 122 18.04 -28.35 4.70
N GLU A 123 17.51 -29.56 4.50
CA GLU A 123 16.12 -29.72 4.10
C GLU A 123 15.16 -29.36 5.24
N LEU A 124 15.54 -29.59 6.50
CA LEU A 124 14.83 -29.02 7.65
C LEU A 124 14.83 -27.49 7.63
N ALA A 125 15.96 -26.83 7.35
CA ALA A 125 16.04 -25.38 7.23
C ALA A 125 15.16 -24.83 6.09
N ARG A 126 15.13 -25.50 4.93
CA ARG A 126 14.21 -25.14 3.84
C ARG A 126 12.76 -25.36 4.22
N GLN A 127 12.44 -26.47 4.89
CA GLN A 127 11.07 -26.78 5.30
C GLN A 127 10.56 -25.76 6.33
N LEU A 128 11.39 -25.34 7.28
CA LEU A 128 11.08 -24.24 8.20
C LEU A 128 10.81 -22.90 7.49
N VAL A 129 11.41 -22.65 6.32
CA VAL A 129 11.13 -21.45 5.51
C VAL A 129 9.84 -21.61 4.68
N ARG A 130 9.62 -22.77 4.05
CA ARG A 130 8.38 -23.09 3.33
C ARG A 130 7.15 -22.99 4.24
N ASP A 131 7.27 -23.53 5.45
CA ASP A 131 6.23 -23.52 6.48
C ASP A 131 6.22 -22.20 7.29
N GLN A 132 6.97 -21.20 6.83
CA GLN A 132 7.01 -19.80 7.31
C GLN A 132 7.31 -19.66 8.81
N ARG A 133 8.01 -20.65 9.38
CA ARG A 133 8.57 -20.64 10.73
C ARG A 133 9.86 -19.82 10.82
N LEU A 134 10.58 -19.71 9.69
CA LEU A 134 11.77 -18.88 9.51
C LEU A 134 11.67 -18.07 8.22
N THR A 135 12.42 -16.97 8.15
CA THR A 135 12.77 -16.32 6.86
C THR A 135 14.01 -16.98 6.25
N ALA A 136 14.22 -16.82 4.95
CA ALA A 136 15.45 -17.26 4.28
C ALA A 136 16.72 -16.67 4.93
N TYR A 137 16.68 -15.40 5.36
CA TYR A 137 17.76 -14.74 6.11
C TYR A 137 18.04 -15.43 7.45
N GLN A 138 17.00 -15.68 8.26
CA GLN A 138 17.15 -16.38 9.54
C GLN A 138 17.72 -17.79 9.35
N ALA A 139 17.16 -18.55 8.42
CA ALA A 139 17.63 -19.89 8.09
C ALA A 139 19.08 -19.87 7.60
N ALA A 140 19.49 -18.91 6.77
CA ALA A 140 20.86 -18.78 6.28
C ALA A 140 21.86 -18.42 7.39
N GLU A 141 21.52 -17.52 8.32
CA GLU A 141 22.40 -17.17 9.44
C GLU A 141 22.52 -18.33 10.45
N VAL A 142 21.42 -19.02 10.76
CA VAL A 142 21.41 -20.25 11.59
C VAL A 142 22.20 -21.37 10.92
N CYS A 143 22.08 -21.55 9.59
CA CYS A 143 22.87 -22.52 8.82
C CYS A 143 24.38 -22.27 8.87
N GLN A 144 24.81 -21.03 9.14
CA GLN A 144 26.22 -20.66 9.38
C GLN A 144 26.65 -20.85 10.85
N GLY A 145 25.78 -21.32 11.73
CA GLY A 145 26.03 -21.50 13.16
C GLY A 145 25.94 -20.20 13.98
N LYS A 146 25.29 -19.15 13.45
CA LYS A 146 25.09 -17.89 14.18
C LYS A 146 23.89 -18.01 15.11
N GLN A 147 24.06 -17.50 16.33
CA GLN A 147 23.06 -17.55 17.39
C GLN A 147 22.68 -16.13 17.84
N ASP A 148 23.66 -15.24 18.00
CA ASP A 148 23.44 -13.84 18.38
C ASP A 148 22.87 -12.98 17.24
N GLY A 149 22.07 -11.97 17.61
CA GLY A 149 21.68 -10.86 16.73
C GLY A 149 20.51 -11.12 15.78
N LEU A 150 19.77 -12.22 15.97
CA LEU A 150 18.53 -12.51 15.24
C LEU A 150 17.26 -12.08 16.00
N VAL A 151 17.38 -11.75 17.29
CA VAL A 151 16.32 -11.16 18.13
C VAL A 151 16.92 -10.09 19.05
N TYR A 152 16.22 -8.98 19.22
CA TYR A 152 16.55 -7.86 20.11
C TYR A 152 15.32 -7.52 20.96
N GLY A 153 15.15 -8.20 22.09
CA GLY A 153 13.96 -8.05 22.95
C GLY A 153 12.66 -8.40 22.20
N ASP A 154 11.75 -7.43 22.13
CA ASP A 154 10.46 -7.47 21.41
C ASP A 154 10.61 -7.26 19.87
N TYR A 155 11.80 -7.50 19.30
CA TYR A 155 12.07 -7.30 17.86
C TYR A 155 12.80 -8.51 17.25
N VAL A 156 12.13 -9.24 16.36
CA VAL A 156 12.73 -10.36 15.60
C VAL A 156 13.27 -9.86 14.27
N VAL A 157 14.54 -10.12 13.96
CA VAL A 157 15.13 -9.84 12.65
C VAL A 157 14.51 -10.77 11.60
N LEU A 158 13.70 -10.20 10.71
CA LEU A 158 13.20 -10.89 9.51
C LEU A 158 14.26 -10.91 8.41
N ASP A 159 14.95 -9.79 8.22
CA ASP A 159 15.91 -9.58 7.13
C ASP A 159 16.87 -8.42 7.43
N LYS A 160 17.99 -8.34 6.71
CA LYS A 160 19.00 -7.29 6.88
C LYS A 160 18.95 -6.28 5.73
N LEU A 161 18.46 -5.08 6.04
CA LEU A 161 18.28 -3.98 5.09
C LEU A 161 19.59 -3.24 4.76
N GLY A 162 20.56 -3.22 5.67
CA GLY A 162 21.85 -2.58 5.39
C GLY A 162 22.83 -2.50 6.55
N ALA A 163 23.97 -1.87 6.29
CA ALA A 163 24.98 -1.50 7.28
C ALA A 163 25.75 -0.24 6.84
N GLY A 164 26.08 0.62 7.80
CA GLY A 164 26.83 1.87 7.60
C GLY A 164 27.81 2.14 8.76
N GLY A 165 28.40 3.35 8.79
CA GLY A 165 29.41 3.72 9.78
C GLY A 165 28.91 3.63 11.23
N MET A 166 27.73 4.21 11.51
CA MET A 166 27.15 4.23 12.86
C MET A 166 26.38 2.95 13.23
N GLY A 167 25.95 2.10 12.30
CA GLY A 167 25.02 1.03 12.65
C GLY A 167 24.69 0.00 11.57
N GLN A 168 23.93 -1.03 11.95
CA GLN A 168 23.27 -1.98 11.04
C GLN A 168 21.77 -1.72 11.05
N VAL A 169 21.07 -2.00 9.94
CA VAL A 169 19.62 -1.80 9.81
C VAL A 169 18.95 -3.11 9.41
N PHE A 170 17.91 -3.49 10.13
CA PHE A 170 17.18 -4.75 9.95
C PHE A 170 15.68 -4.49 9.70
N LYS A 171 15.06 -5.30 8.82
CA LYS A 171 13.60 -5.46 8.76
C LYS A 171 13.25 -6.33 9.95
N VAL A 172 12.51 -5.81 10.93
CA VAL A 172 12.16 -6.57 12.12
C VAL A 172 10.64 -6.68 12.29
N TYR A 173 10.20 -7.80 12.81
CA TYR A 173 8.83 -7.96 13.29
C TYR A 173 8.80 -7.64 14.77
N HIS A 174 8.05 -6.60 15.13
CA HIS A 174 7.67 -6.34 16.51
C HIS A 174 6.45 -7.24 16.79
N ARG A 175 6.66 -8.46 17.31
CA ARG A 175 5.62 -9.51 17.41
C ARG A 175 4.39 -9.05 18.23
N ARG A 176 4.55 -7.97 19.01
CA ARG A 176 3.60 -7.29 19.90
C ARG A 176 2.65 -6.34 19.21
N MET A 177 3.25 -5.32 18.58
CA MET A 177 2.51 -4.32 17.84
C MET A 177 2.09 -4.90 16.48
N LYS A 178 2.51 -6.14 16.19
CA LYS A 178 2.14 -6.98 15.05
C LYS A 178 2.30 -6.25 13.73
N ARG A 179 3.42 -5.53 13.67
CA ARG A 179 3.85 -4.69 12.56
C ARG A 179 5.32 -4.94 12.26
N VAL A 180 5.67 -4.83 10.99
CA VAL A 180 7.06 -4.72 10.57
C VAL A 180 7.54 -3.30 10.84
N VAL A 181 8.75 -3.17 11.36
CA VAL A 181 9.45 -1.89 11.60
C VAL A 181 10.91 -2.03 11.16
N ALA A 182 11.59 -0.92 10.91
CA ALA A 182 13.03 -0.91 10.65
C ALA A 182 13.77 -0.69 11.98
N LEU A 183 14.75 -1.55 12.30
CA LEU A 183 15.55 -1.45 13.52
C LEU A 183 16.97 -1.05 13.15
N LYS A 184 17.34 0.20 13.48
CA LYS A 184 18.70 0.73 13.32
C LYS A 184 19.46 0.50 14.61
N ILE A 185 20.61 -0.18 14.57
CA ILE A 185 21.34 -0.66 15.75
C ILE A 185 22.77 -0.11 15.75
N LEU A 186 23.17 0.55 16.83
CA LEU A 186 24.53 1.07 17.04
C LEU A 186 25.53 -0.09 17.14
N ARG A 187 26.61 -0.06 16.36
CA ARG A 187 27.62 -1.13 16.36
C ARG A 187 28.30 -1.26 17.74
N PRO A 188 28.68 -2.48 18.20
CA PRO A 188 29.35 -2.67 19.48
C PRO A 188 30.68 -1.89 19.66
N ASP A 189 31.43 -1.66 18.59
CA ASP A 189 32.64 -0.85 18.63
C ASP A 189 32.33 0.65 18.79
N ALA A 190 31.30 1.15 18.10
CA ALA A 190 30.80 2.52 18.26
C ALA A 190 30.13 2.78 19.61
N ALA A 191 29.39 1.79 20.15
CA ALA A 191 28.74 1.85 21.47
C ALA A 191 29.74 2.08 22.63
N SER A 192 31.00 1.70 22.46
CA SER A 192 32.06 2.00 23.44
C SER A 192 32.39 3.50 23.58
N SER A 193 31.90 4.35 22.66
CA SER A 193 32.07 5.80 22.69
C SER A 193 30.80 6.51 23.16
N ALA A 194 30.85 7.09 24.36
CA ALA A 194 29.75 7.90 24.90
C ALA A 194 29.34 9.07 23.98
N GLN A 195 30.25 9.60 23.15
CA GLN A 195 29.90 10.63 22.16
C GLN A 195 29.11 10.07 20.97
N ALA A 196 29.31 8.80 20.59
CA ALA A 196 28.50 8.14 19.56
C ALA A 196 27.10 7.81 20.10
N VAL A 197 27.00 7.30 21.33
CA VAL A 197 25.71 7.03 22.00
C VAL A 197 24.86 8.29 22.12
N VAL A 198 25.42 9.41 22.58
CA VAL A 198 24.68 10.69 22.71
C VAL A 198 24.26 11.26 21.35
N ARG A 199 25.01 11.01 20.26
CA ARG A 199 24.57 11.37 18.89
C ARG A 199 23.38 10.50 18.46
N PHE A 200 23.48 9.19 18.65
CA PHE A 200 22.46 8.21 18.29
C PHE A 200 21.13 8.45 19.03
N GLN A 201 21.17 8.81 20.32
CA GLN A 201 19.99 9.19 21.08
C GLN A 201 19.34 10.48 20.56
N ARG A 202 20.14 11.51 20.25
CA ARG A 202 19.65 12.79 19.70
C ARG A 202 19.05 12.67 18.30
N GLU A 203 19.59 11.78 17.46
CA GLU A 203 18.98 11.41 16.17
C GLU A 203 17.55 10.89 16.38
N GLY A 204 17.35 9.99 17.35
CA GLY A 204 16.04 9.48 17.73
C GLY A 204 15.10 10.56 18.27
N GLU A 205 15.57 11.40 19.20
CA GLU A 205 14.78 12.52 19.76
C GLU A 205 14.35 13.54 18.71
N ALA A 206 15.18 13.79 17.68
CA ALA A 206 14.86 14.68 16.58
C ALA A 206 13.80 14.05 15.65
N ALA A 207 14.00 12.79 15.24
CA ALA A 207 13.07 12.09 14.37
C ALA A 207 11.70 11.84 15.03
N ALA A 208 11.65 11.57 16.34
CA ALA A 208 10.40 11.29 17.07
C ALA A 208 9.48 12.52 17.25
N ARG A 209 9.96 13.73 16.94
CA ARG A 209 9.13 14.95 16.88
C ARG A 209 8.41 15.12 15.54
N LEU A 210 8.83 14.37 14.52
CA LEU A 210 8.39 14.57 13.15
C LEU A 210 7.37 13.51 12.75
N THR A 211 6.27 13.93 12.13
CA THR A 211 5.23 13.03 11.61
C THR A 211 4.66 13.66 10.35
N HIS A 212 5.24 13.29 9.21
CA HIS A 212 4.94 13.85 7.90
C HIS A 212 5.06 12.76 6.84
N PRO A 213 4.19 12.69 5.80
CA PRO A 213 4.21 11.61 4.82
C PRO A 213 5.59 11.34 4.18
N ASN A 214 6.37 12.40 3.93
CA ASN A 214 7.71 12.33 3.33
C ASN A 214 8.87 12.22 4.34
N ILE A 215 8.63 11.87 5.61
CA ILE A 215 9.67 11.62 6.61
C ILE A 215 9.45 10.21 7.18
N VAL A 216 10.52 9.46 7.42
CA VAL A 216 10.43 8.16 8.12
C VAL A 216 10.13 8.41 9.59
N THR A 217 8.96 7.96 10.06
CA THR A 217 8.51 8.17 11.44
C THR A 217 9.36 7.35 12.41
N ALA A 218 9.96 7.99 13.43
CA ALA A 218 10.56 7.26 14.54
C ALA A 218 9.50 6.95 15.60
N TYR A 219 9.44 5.69 16.05
CA TYR A 219 8.44 5.21 17.00
C TYR A 219 8.96 5.05 18.43
N ASP A 220 10.25 4.71 18.59
CA ASP A 220 10.86 4.37 19.88
C ASP A 220 12.39 4.41 19.78
N ALA A 221 13.10 4.66 20.89
CA ALA A 221 14.55 4.67 20.98
C ALA A 221 15.00 4.03 22.30
N ARG A 222 15.87 3.01 22.22
CA ARG A 222 16.14 2.11 23.34
C ARG A 222 17.62 1.74 23.47
N GLU A 223 17.93 1.20 24.65
CA GLU A 223 19.16 0.48 24.96
C GLU A 223 18.73 -0.84 25.62
N ASP A 224 19.28 -1.96 25.18
CA ASP A 224 19.05 -3.28 25.77
C ASP A 224 20.36 -4.09 25.72
N LEU A 225 20.72 -4.74 26.83
CA LEU A 225 21.97 -5.50 26.99
C LEU A 225 23.27 -4.76 26.52
N GLY A 226 23.30 -3.43 26.56
CA GLY A 226 24.41 -2.59 26.07
C GLY A 226 24.41 -2.35 24.55
N VAL A 227 23.33 -2.72 23.86
CA VAL A 227 23.07 -2.47 22.44
C VAL A 227 22.03 -1.36 22.33
N HIS A 228 22.41 -0.22 21.77
CA HIS A 228 21.48 0.89 21.51
C HIS A 228 20.81 0.71 20.14
N TYR A 229 19.49 0.92 20.08
CA TYR A 229 18.74 0.82 18.83
C TYR A 229 17.59 1.82 18.72
N LEU A 230 17.24 2.16 17.48
CA LEU A 230 16.20 3.11 17.09
C LEU A 230 15.17 2.38 16.23
N VAL A 231 13.89 2.54 16.58
CA VAL A 231 12.75 1.84 15.97
C VAL A 231 12.03 2.80 15.04
N LEU A 232 12.07 2.49 13.75
CA LEU A 232 11.60 3.35 12.66
C LEU A 232 10.44 2.68 11.90
N GLU A 233 9.65 3.51 11.23
CA GLU A 233 8.74 3.10 10.15
C GLU A 233 9.47 2.22 9.12
N TYR A 234 8.98 1.00 8.89
CA TYR A 234 9.48 0.19 7.77
C TYR A 234 8.84 0.67 6.48
N VAL A 235 9.67 1.23 5.61
CA VAL A 235 9.27 1.66 4.27
C VAL A 235 9.58 0.53 3.29
N GLU A 236 8.54 -0.06 2.71
CA GLU A 236 8.70 -1.14 1.72
C GLU A 236 9.05 -0.54 0.35
N GLY A 237 10.34 -0.58 0.00
CA GLY A 237 10.89 0.22 -1.09
C GLY A 237 12.40 0.03 -1.32
N THR A 238 13.03 1.03 -1.94
CA THR A 238 14.48 1.07 -2.19
C THR A 238 15.02 2.48 -2.00
N ASP A 239 16.29 2.64 -1.58
CA ASP A 239 16.93 3.95 -1.56
C ASP A 239 17.26 4.43 -2.99
N LEU A 240 17.24 5.75 -3.20
CA LEU A 240 17.49 6.33 -4.52
C LEU A 240 18.93 6.12 -5.02
N SER A 241 19.91 5.84 -4.15
CA SER A 241 21.26 5.47 -4.59
C SER A 241 21.27 4.07 -5.19
N SER A 242 20.65 3.08 -4.53
CA SER A 242 20.52 1.72 -5.04
C SER A 242 19.66 1.66 -6.31
N LEU A 243 18.60 2.47 -6.38
CA LEU A 243 17.81 2.63 -7.60
C LEU A 243 18.67 3.13 -8.77
N VAL A 244 19.46 4.19 -8.58
CA VAL A 244 20.33 4.76 -9.62
C VAL A 244 21.49 3.82 -9.99
N LYS A 245 22.03 3.05 -9.02
CA LYS A 245 23.07 2.03 -9.28
C LYS A 245 22.53 0.86 -10.10
N ARG A 246 21.32 0.39 -9.81
CA ARG A 246 20.71 -0.77 -10.48
C ARG A 246 20.11 -0.39 -11.83
N ASN A 247 19.29 0.66 -11.89
CA ASN A 247 18.54 1.06 -13.08
C ASN A 247 19.37 1.96 -14.01
N GLY A 248 20.20 2.85 -13.44
CA GLY A 248 20.89 3.96 -14.11
C GLY A 248 20.34 5.32 -13.66
N PRO A 249 20.86 6.45 -14.18
CA PRO A 249 20.37 7.79 -13.81
C PRO A 249 18.87 7.97 -14.14
N LEU A 250 18.10 8.57 -13.23
CA LEU A 250 16.65 8.70 -13.33
C LEU A 250 16.25 9.67 -14.45
N PRO A 251 15.13 9.48 -15.19
CA PRO A 251 14.53 10.50 -16.06
C PRO A 251 14.33 11.82 -15.32
N VAL A 252 14.44 12.96 -16.02
CA VAL A 252 14.37 14.30 -15.39
C VAL A 252 13.14 14.46 -14.49
N PRO A 253 11.92 14.08 -14.90
CA PRO A 253 10.73 14.31 -14.08
C PRO A 253 10.67 13.42 -12.84
N ALA A 254 11.20 12.18 -12.92
CA ALA A 254 11.31 11.29 -11.77
C ALA A 254 12.34 11.82 -10.76
N ALA A 255 13.47 12.36 -11.23
CA ALA A 255 14.44 13.03 -10.35
C ALA A 255 13.87 14.29 -9.68
N VAL A 256 13.09 15.10 -10.40
CA VAL A 256 12.46 16.32 -9.86
C VAL A 256 11.36 15.97 -8.84
N ASP A 257 10.48 15.03 -9.14
CA ASP A 257 9.41 14.61 -8.22
C ASP A 257 9.98 14.07 -6.89
N CYS A 258 10.98 13.17 -6.96
CA CYS A 258 11.66 12.68 -5.77
C CYS A 258 12.27 13.80 -4.90
N ILE A 259 12.76 14.87 -5.52
CA ILE A 259 13.35 16.03 -4.82
C ILE A 259 12.28 16.96 -4.25
N ILE A 260 11.13 17.14 -4.93
CA ILE A 260 9.96 17.87 -4.38
C ILE A 260 9.41 17.14 -3.16
N GLN A 261 9.22 15.82 -3.25
CA GLN A 261 8.76 15.01 -2.13
C GLN A 261 9.70 15.10 -0.93
N ALA A 262 11.02 14.98 -1.14
CA ALA A 262 12.02 15.17 -0.08
C ALA A 262 12.01 16.59 0.50
N ALA A 263 11.84 17.62 -0.36
CA ALA A 263 11.78 19.01 0.06
C ALA A 263 10.54 19.31 0.94
N ARG A 264 9.36 18.75 0.65
CA ARG A 264 8.18 18.87 1.54
C ARG A 264 8.43 18.28 2.93
N GLY A 265 9.19 17.18 3.02
CA GLY A 265 9.66 16.64 4.30
C GLY A 265 10.59 17.61 5.05
N LEU A 266 11.53 18.24 4.34
CA LEU A 266 12.47 19.19 4.94
C LEU A 266 11.81 20.51 5.38
N GLU A 267 10.85 21.02 4.62
CA GLU A 267 10.04 22.19 4.99
C GLU A 267 9.35 21.97 6.35
N TYR A 268 8.69 20.82 6.52
CA TYR A 268 8.06 20.43 7.79
C TYR A 268 9.10 20.32 8.92
N ALA A 269 10.24 19.66 8.69
CA ALA A 269 11.30 19.50 9.69
C ALA A 269 11.90 20.84 10.13
N HIS A 270 12.11 21.78 9.19
CA HIS A 270 12.59 23.13 9.47
C HIS A 270 11.57 23.95 10.28
N GLY A 271 10.27 23.76 10.02
CA GLY A 271 9.19 24.35 10.84
C GLY A 271 9.24 23.95 12.31
N GLU A 272 9.55 22.67 12.59
CA GLU A 272 9.77 22.14 13.95
C GLU A 272 11.17 22.45 14.52
N GLY A 273 12.02 23.18 13.77
CA GLY A 273 13.37 23.57 14.20
C GLY A 273 14.40 22.45 14.15
N VAL A 274 14.23 21.49 13.24
CA VAL A 274 15.11 20.33 13.00
C VAL A 274 15.75 20.44 11.61
N VAL A 275 17.03 20.82 11.55
CA VAL A 275 17.85 20.81 10.31
C VAL A 275 18.56 19.46 10.18
N HIS A 276 18.52 18.81 9.01
CA HIS A 276 18.90 17.39 8.84
C HIS A 276 20.41 17.17 8.64
N ARG A 277 21.06 17.98 7.82
CA ARG A 277 22.51 18.07 7.55
C ARG A 277 23.19 16.87 6.87
N ASP A 278 22.46 15.84 6.46
CA ASP A 278 23.00 14.63 5.78
C ASP A 278 22.09 14.14 4.63
N ILE A 279 21.51 15.06 3.86
CA ILE A 279 20.67 14.71 2.70
C ILE A 279 21.53 14.17 1.56
N LYS A 280 21.23 12.93 1.15
CA LYS A 280 21.90 12.23 0.03
C LYS A 280 20.96 11.14 -0.52
N PRO A 281 21.18 10.63 -1.75
CA PRO A 281 20.31 9.62 -2.37
C PRO A 281 20.13 8.33 -1.55
N GLY A 282 21.10 7.97 -0.70
CA GLY A 282 20.99 6.82 0.21
C GLY A 282 20.12 7.04 1.45
N ASN A 283 19.83 8.30 1.79
CA ASN A 283 18.94 8.69 2.90
C ASN A 283 17.53 9.08 2.39
N LEU A 284 17.22 8.80 1.13
CA LEU A 284 15.89 8.97 0.54
C LEU A 284 15.38 7.60 0.11
N LEU A 285 14.42 7.06 0.85
CA LEU A 285 13.71 5.83 0.45
C LEU A 285 12.56 6.20 -0.47
N LEU A 286 12.32 5.34 -1.47
CA LEU A 286 11.18 5.41 -2.36
C LEU A 286 10.36 4.13 -2.18
N ASP A 287 9.10 4.28 -1.77
CA ASP A 287 8.22 3.14 -1.49
C ASP A 287 7.50 2.59 -2.73
N THR A 288 6.83 1.46 -2.56
CA THR A 288 6.05 0.78 -3.61
C THR A 288 4.86 1.58 -4.14
N SER A 289 4.42 2.64 -3.44
CA SER A 289 3.39 3.58 -3.92
C SER A 289 3.98 4.75 -4.74
N GLY A 290 5.31 4.90 -4.74
CA GLY A 290 6.04 6.00 -5.37
C GLY A 290 6.27 7.19 -4.44
N ALA A 291 6.02 7.07 -3.14
CA ALA A 291 6.29 8.15 -2.18
C ALA A 291 7.75 8.13 -1.71
N VAL A 292 8.38 9.31 -1.64
CA VAL A 292 9.74 9.46 -1.09
C VAL A 292 9.68 9.82 0.38
N LYS A 293 10.44 9.10 1.21
CA LYS A 293 10.58 9.30 2.65
C LYS A 293 12.04 9.55 3.03
N VAL A 294 12.27 10.63 3.77
CA VAL A 294 13.59 11.04 4.28
C VAL A 294 13.96 10.22 5.52
N LEU A 295 15.13 9.56 5.49
CA LEU A 295 15.77 8.80 6.57
C LEU A 295 16.78 9.64 7.38
N ASP A 296 17.24 9.08 8.49
CA ASP A 296 18.56 9.37 9.08
C ASP A 296 18.84 10.85 9.43
N MET A 297 18.13 11.34 10.44
CA MET A 297 18.38 12.65 11.10
C MET A 297 19.71 12.67 11.90
N GLY A 298 20.72 11.88 11.51
CA GLY A 298 21.93 11.54 12.27
C GLY A 298 22.94 12.68 12.49
N LEU A 299 22.74 13.84 11.88
CA LEU A 299 23.49 15.08 12.16
C LEU A 299 22.59 16.22 12.67
N ALA A 300 21.32 15.94 12.93
CA ALA A 300 20.33 16.96 13.21
C ALA A 300 20.55 17.66 14.55
N ARG A 301 20.30 18.96 14.57
CA ARG A 301 20.41 19.81 15.77
C ARG A 301 19.12 20.58 15.92
N LEU A 302 18.46 20.40 17.08
CA LEU A 302 17.38 21.27 17.53
C LEU A 302 17.94 22.68 17.74
N GLU A 303 17.41 23.67 17.03
CA GLU A 303 17.96 25.04 17.08
C GLU A 303 17.70 25.77 18.41
N LYS A 304 16.82 25.23 19.25
CA LYS A 304 16.43 25.81 20.55
C LYS A 304 16.97 24.99 21.72
N LEU A 305 18.29 25.06 21.94
CA LEU A 305 18.98 24.83 23.22
C LEU A 305 20.46 25.21 23.05
N GLU A 306 20.80 26.45 23.40
CA GLU A 306 22.19 26.88 23.54
C GLU A 306 22.65 26.68 24.98
N ASP A 307 23.69 25.86 25.16
CA ASP A 307 24.55 25.92 26.34
C ASP A 307 26.00 25.90 25.83
N ASP A 308 26.65 27.05 25.94
CA ASP A 308 28.02 27.27 25.51
C ASP A 308 28.96 26.54 26.49
N ASN A 309 29.74 25.54 26.03
CA ASN A 309 31.03 25.04 26.58
C ASN A 309 31.43 23.60 26.15
N THR A 310 31.10 23.13 24.93
CA THR A 310 31.69 21.88 24.36
C THR A 310 32.32 22.06 22.97
N SER A 311 33.39 22.86 22.91
CA SER A 311 34.59 22.41 22.20
C SER A 311 35.22 21.27 23.03
N VAL A 312 35.74 20.18 22.48
CA VAL A 312 36.52 20.02 21.24
C VAL A 312 36.11 18.75 20.49
N GLN A 313 36.10 18.78 19.16
CA GLN A 313 36.43 17.61 18.34
C GLN A 313 37.81 17.83 17.72
N THR A 314 38.62 16.77 17.65
CA THR A 314 39.94 16.83 17.03
C THR A 314 39.86 16.39 15.56
N GLU A 315 40.73 16.95 14.72
CA GLU A 315 40.71 16.81 13.25
C GLU A 315 40.90 15.36 12.74
N ALA A 316 41.14 14.40 13.63
CA ALA A 316 41.49 13.01 13.30
C ALA A 316 40.28 12.08 13.06
N GLU A 317 39.06 12.46 13.44
CA GLU A 317 37.87 11.58 13.31
C GLU A 317 37.36 11.48 11.87
N ILE A 318 37.56 12.52 11.04
CA ILE A 318 37.07 12.60 9.65
C ILE A 318 37.74 11.54 8.73
N THR A 319 38.86 10.96 9.16
CA THR A 319 39.78 10.15 8.33
C THR A 319 39.82 8.65 8.66
N ARG A 320 38.81 8.08 9.33
CA ARG A 320 38.82 6.64 9.73
C ARG A 320 37.59 5.81 9.40
N ASP A 321 36.55 6.39 8.80
CA ASP A 321 35.31 5.67 8.48
C ASP A 321 35.12 5.59 6.97
N ASP A 322 35.04 4.38 6.41
CA ASP A 322 34.83 4.17 4.98
C ASP A 322 33.47 4.73 4.50
N SER A 323 32.50 4.92 5.42
CA SER A 323 31.25 5.61 5.10
C SER A 323 31.41 7.12 4.90
N ALA A 324 32.40 7.76 5.53
CA ALA A 324 32.64 9.20 5.41
C ALA A 324 33.12 9.61 4.00
N LEU A 325 33.70 8.67 3.24
CA LEU A 325 34.11 8.87 1.85
C LEU A 325 32.94 9.15 0.89
N GLY A 326 31.72 8.73 1.23
CA GLY A 326 30.51 8.96 0.42
C GLY A 326 29.70 10.21 0.82
N THR A 327 29.70 10.59 2.10
CA THR A 327 28.93 11.75 2.59
C THR A 327 29.48 13.09 2.09
N VAL A 328 30.80 13.20 1.88
CA VAL A 328 31.44 14.45 1.43
C VAL A 328 30.96 14.93 0.05
N ASP A 329 30.45 14.04 -0.81
CA ASP A 329 29.89 14.38 -2.13
C ASP A 329 28.59 15.21 -2.08
N TYR A 330 27.99 15.35 -0.89
CA TYR A 330 26.72 16.06 -0.69
C TYR A 330 26.87 17.24 0.29
N MET A 331 28.01 17.34 0.97
CA MET A 331 28.27 18.31 2.05
C MET A 331 28.28 19.76 1.56
N ALA A 332 27.62 20.65 2.30
CA ALA A 332 27.56 22.07 1.97
C ALA A 332 28.89 22.82 2.27
N PRO A 333 29.21 23.91 1.54
CA PRO A 333 30.48 24.63 1.68
C PRO A 333 30.73 25.17 3.09
N GLU A 334 29.65 25.57 3.79
CA GLU A 334 29.67 26.00 5.18
C GLU A 334 29.94 24.85 6.16
N GLN A 335 29.34 23.67 5.98
CA GLN A 335 29.61 22.48 6.80
C GLN A 335 31.09 22.06 6.71
N ALA A 336 31.70 22.21 5.53
CA ALA A 336 33.12 21.95 5.28
C ALA A 336 34.07 23.02 5.87
N ARG A 337 33.55 24.09 6.50
CA ARG A 337 34.31 25.13 7.20
C ARG A 337 34.05 25.12 8.70
N ASP A 338 32.79 25.01 9.10
CA ASP A 338 32.34 24.86 10.47
C ASP A 338 31.07 24.00 10.53
N THR A 339 31.21 22.78 11.05
CA THR A 339 30.12 21.81 11.17
C THR A 339 29.05 22.20 12.20
N LYS A 340 29.30 23.21 13.06
CA LYS A 340 28.40 23.56 14.18
C LYS A 340 27.26 24.50 13.79
N HIS A 341 27.45 25.33 12.76
CA HIS A 341 26.62 26.49 12.44
C HIS A 341 25.86 26.39 11.09
N ALA A 342 25.73 25.20 10.51
CA ALA A 342 24.96 24.99 9.29
C ALA A 342 23.43 25.02 9.56
N ASP A 343 22.73 26.02 9.05
CA ASP A 343 21.27 26.16 9.13
C ASP A 343 20.51 25.39 8.03
N ALA A 344 19.18 25.53 8.01
CA ALA A 344 18.24 24.97 7.02
C ALA A 344 18.74 24.99 5.56
N ARG A 345 19.48 26.03 5.16
CA ARG A 345 19.98 26.20 3.78
C ARG A 345 21.03 25.15 3.39
N ALA A 346 21.68 24.48 4.34
CA ALA A 346 22.61 23.38 4.05
C ALA A 346 21.88 22.16 3.46
N ASP A 347 20.65 21.88 3.90
CA ASP A 347 19.84 20.79 3.37
C ASP A 347 19.45 21.06 1.90
N ILE A 348 19.22 22.33 1.55
CA ILE A 348 18.94 22.78 0.17
C ILE A 348 20.14 22.53 -0.76
N TYR A 349 21.37 22.80 -0.30
CA TYR A 349 22.59 22.47 -1.07
C TYR A 349 22.75 20.95 -1.23
N SER A 350 22.44 20.19 -0.18
CA SER A 350 22.56 18.73 -0.16
C SER A 350 21.49 18.05 -1.04
N LEU A 351 20.27 18.61 -1.11
CA LEU A 351 19.26 18.27 -2.12
C LEU A 351 19.77 18.58 -3.54
N GLY A 352 20.48 19.69 -3.74
CA GLY A 352 21.11 20.02 -5.03
C GLY A 352 22.12 18.97 -5.47
N CYS A 353 23.02 18.55 -4.57
CA CYS A 353 23.96 17.46 -4.81
C CYS A 353 23.24 16.13 -5.10
N THR A 354 22.14 15.86 -4.39
CA THR A 354 21.28 14.69 -4.59
C THR A 354 20.67 14.70 -5.98
N LEU A 355 20.03 15.80 -6.40
CA LEU A 355 19.44 16.00 -7.74
C LEU A 355 20.46 15.72 -8.85
N HIS A 356 21.69 16.23 -8.75
CA HIS A 356 22.75 15.94 -9.71
C HIS A 356 23.07 14.44 -9.77
N TYR A 357 23.16 13.75 -8.62
CA TYR A 357 23.39 12.30 -8.62
C TYR A 357 22.23 11.52 -9.24
N LEU A 358 20.97 11.89 -8.94
CA LEU A 358 19.80 11.26 -9.57
C LEU A 358 19.84 11.44 -11.09
N LEU A 359 20.17 12.64 -11.58
CA LEU A 359 20.24 12.94 -13.01
C LEU A 359 21.46 12.33 -13.72
N THR A 360 22.62 12.20 -13.08
CA THR A 360 23.88 11.86 -13.78
C THR A 360 24.51 10.53 -13.37
N GLY A 361 24.05 9.92 -12.27
CA GLY A 361 24.70 8.77 -11.63
C GLY A 361 26.06 9.09 -11.00
N ARG A 362 26.42 10.38 -10.88
CA ARG A 362 27.76 10.84 -10.47
C ARG A 362 27.64 11.96 -9.41
N PRO A 363 28.62 12.07 -8.49
CA PRO A 363 28.69 13.22 -7.58
C PRO A 363 28.99 14.51 -8.35
N VAL A 364 28.64 15.65 -7.76
CA VAL A 364 28.85 16.98 -8.38
C VAL A 364 30.34 17.26 -8.61
N TYR A 365 31.20 16.82 -7.69
CA TYR A 365 32.64 17.07 -7.72
C TYR A 365 33.44 15.77 -7.58
N GLY A 366 34.29 15.49 -8.57
CA GLY A 366 35.25 14.39 -8.50
C GLY A 366 36.53 14.78 -7.74
N GLY A 367 37.18 13.81 -7.12
CA GLY A 367 38.50 14.01 -6.51
C GLY A 367 39.08 12.72 -5.93
N SER A 368 40.39 12.52 -6.08
CA SER A 368 41.08 11.31 -5.59
C SER A 368 41.39 11.32 -4.08
N THR A 369 41.09 12.42 -3.38
CA THR A 369 41.25 12.55 -1.93
C THR A 369 40.07 13.29 -1.31
N LEU A 370 39.75 12.97 -0.05
CA LEU A 370 38.65 13.60 0.69
C LEU A 370 38.78 15.13 0.73
N MET A 371 39.99 15.64 0.99
CA MET A 371 40.27 17.07 1.06
C MET A 371 40.16 17.78 -0.29
N ALA A 372 40.48 17.10 -1.41
CA ALA A 372 40.24 17.66 -2.75
C ALA A 372 38.75 17.83 -3.04
N ARG A 373 37.91 16.87 -2.63
CA ARG A 373 36.44 16.94 -2.78
C ARG A 373 35.85 18.05 -1.90
N MET A 374 36.25 18.15 -0.64
CA MET A 374 35.86 19.27 0.25
C MET A 374 36.25 20.64 -0.34
N MET A 375 37.47 20.76 -0.89
CA MET A 375 37.92 22.00 -1.54
C MET A 375 37.12 22.31 -2.82
N ALA A 376 36.76 21.29 -3.62
CA ALA A 376 35.91 21.47 -4.79
C ALA A 376 34.49 21.97 -4.40
N HIS A 377 33.88 21.41 -3.35
CA HIS A 377 32.63 21.93 -2.81
C HIS A 377 32.76 23.41 -2.39
N GLN A 378 33.89 23.84 -1.82
CA GLN A 378 34.11 25.23 -1.40
C GLN A 378 34.55 26.21 -2.51
N GLN A 379 35.24 25.75 -3.56
CA GLN A 379 36.01 26.62 -4.47
C GLN A 379 35.79 26.34 -5.96
N GLN A 380 35.32 25.15 -6.35
CA GLN A 380 35.12 24.82 -7.75
C GLN A 380 33.74 25.31 -8.21
N ASP A 381 33.71 25.86 -9.43
CA ASP A 381 32.49 26.33 -10.09
C ASP A 381 31.43 25.22 -10.16
N ILE A 382 30.15 25.62 -10.10
CA ILE A 382 29.03 24.69 -10.21
C ILE A 382 29.03 24.08 -11.63
N PRO A 383 29.14 22.75 -11.79
CA PRO A 383 29.10 22.13 -13.11
C PRO A 383 27.73 22.37 -13.76
N SER A 384 27.69 22.55 -15.08
CA SER A 384 26.42 22.70 -15.77
C SER A 384 25.78 21.33 -16.02
N LEU A 385 24.49 21.19 -15.68
CA LEU A 385 23.75 19.94 -15.88
C LEU A 385 23.52 19.72 -17.38
N ASP A 386 23.21 20.77 -18.12
CA ASP A 386 23.08 20.84 -19.58
C ASP A 386 24.28 20.26 -20.34
N ALA A 387 25.52 20.51 -19.90
CA ALA A 387 26.73 19.92 -20.51
C ALA A 387 26.95 18.44 -20.14
N THR A 388 26.23 17.94 -19.14
CA THR A 388 26.31 16.55 -18.65
C THR A 388 25.11 15.71 -19.13
N ARG A 389 23.94 16.34 -19.34
CA ARG A 389 22.68 15.78 -19.81
C ARG A 389 21.87 16.84 -20.53
N SER A 390 21.73 16.70 -21.85
CA SER A 390 21.09 17.67 -22.74
C SER A 390 19.56 17.67 -22.72
N ASP A 391 18.93 16.89 -21.84
CA ASP A 391 17.48 16.80 -21.62
C ASP A 391 17.01 17.59 -20.38
N VAL A 392 17.94 17.99 -19.51
CA VAL A 392 17.67 18.87 -18.36
C VAL A 392 17.36 20.29 -18.86
N PRO A 393 16.20 20.90 -18.49
CA PRO A 393 15.87 22.27 -18.91
C PRO A 393 16.81 23.34 -18.32
N ASP A 394 16.78 24.53 -18.94
CA ASP A 394 17.49 25.71 -18.45
C ASP A 394 16.96 26.16 -17.08
N GLU A 395 15.65 26.01 -16.85
CA GLU A 395 14.96 26.32 -15.60
C GLU A 395 15.39 25.37 -14.47
N LEU A 396 15.38 24.05 -14.69
CA LEU A 396 15.92 23.09 -13.73
C LEU A 396 17.42 23.34 -13.46
N SER A 397 18.18 23.68 -14.51
CA SER A 397 19.58 24.05 -14.38
C SER A 397 19.77 25.36 -13.60
N ALA A 398 18.83 26.30 -13.65
CA ALA A 398 18.82 27.53 -12.85
C ALA A 398 18.48 27.24 -11.38
N VAL A 399 17.43 26.45 -11.13
CA VAL A 399 17.06 25.95 -9.78
C VAL A 399 18.25 25.23 -9.14
N PHE A 400 18.88 24.31 -9.86
CA PHE A 400 20.07 23.58 -9.42
C PHE A 400 21.26 24.51 -9.08
N ARG A 401 21.55 25.51 -9.92
CA ARG A 401 22.59 26.52 -9.63
C ARG A 401 22.26 27.35 -8.37
N LYS A 402 20.99 27.69 -8.15
CA LYS A 402 20.48 28.41 -6.97
C LYS A 402 20.48 27.53 -5.71
N MET A 403 20.29 26.21 -5.82
CA MET A 403 20.48 25.24 -4.73
C MET A 403 21.96 25.12 -4.33
N LEU A 404 22.86 24.99 -5.31
CA LEU A 404 24.31 24.83 -5.09
C LEU A 404 25.07 26.15 -4.88
N ALA A 405 24.37 27.24 -4.60
CA ALA A 405 24.98 28.55 -4.36
C ALA A 405 26.03 28.47 -3.22
N LYS A 406 27.25 28.93 -3.52
CA LYS A 406 28.43 28.87 -2.64
C LYS A 406 28.37 29.89 -1.49
N ARG A 407 27.51 30.91 -1.64
CA ARG A 407 27.16 31.91 -0.62
C ARG A 407 25.76 31.59 -0.11
N LEU A 408 25.50 31.86 1.17
CA LEU A 408 24.23 31.51 1.81
C LEU A 408 23.10 32.44 1.37
N GLU A 409 23.42 33.70 1.10
CA GLU A 409 22.52 34.74 0.62
C GLU A 409 22.11 34.59 -0.86
N ASP A 410 22.91 33.88 -1.67
CA ASP A 410 22.62 33.59 -3.08
C ASP A 410 21.78 32.30 -3.25
N ARG A 411 21.56 31.56 -2.16
CA ARG A 411 20.76 30.33 -2.11
C ARG A 411 19.27 30.66 -1.91
N TYR A 412 18.38 29.68 -2.07
CA TYR A 412 17.05 29.77 -1.47
C TYR A 412 17.15 30.00 0.04
N GLN A 413 16.29 30.85 0.61
CA GLN A 413 16.37 31.20 2.04
C GLN A 413 15.49 30.30 2.90
N CYS A 414 14.39 29.77 2.36
CA CYS A 414 13.65 28.65 2.93
C CYS A 414 13.33 27.57 1.90
N VAL A 415 12.76 26.45 2.35
CA VAL A 415 12.40 25.33 1.47
C VAL A 415 11.09 25.60 0.71
N ALA A 416 10.20 26.47 1.21
CA ALA A 416 9.01 26.91 0.48
C ALA A 416 9.36 27.61 -0.85
N ASP A 417 10.32 28.53 -0.82
CA ASP A 417 10.85 29.21 -2.02
C ASP A 417 11.39 28.20 -3.07
N LEU A 418 11.98 27.11 -2.60
CA LEU A 418 12.53 26.03 -3.42
C LEU A 418 11.43 25.13 -3.99
N LEU A 419 10.38 24.87 -3.22
CA LEU A 419 9.22 24.08 -3.64
C LEU A 419 8.44 24.79 -4.75
N GLU A 420 8.23 26.11 -4.66
CA GLU A 420 7.56 26.88 -5.72
C GLU A 420 8.32 26.79 -7.05
N ASP A 421 9.64 27.08 -7.04
CA ASP A 421 10.48 26.98 -8.24
C ASP A 421 10.60 25.52 -8.76
N LEU A 422 10.67 24.51 -7.88
CA LEU A 422 10.70 23.10 -8.29
C LEU A 422 9.37 22.62 -8.86
N GLU A 423 8.22 22.99 -8.27
CA GLU A 423 6.90 22.60 -8.77
C GLU A 423 6.58 23.27 -10.11
N ALA A 424 7.02 24.52 -10.30
CA ALA A 424 7.01 25.18 -11.60
C ALA A 424 7.83 24.41 -12.65
N VAL A 425 9.03 23.93 -12.28
CA VAL A 425 9.85 23.07 -13.14
C VAL A 425 9.23 21.69 -13.36
N ALA A 426 8.59 21.08 -12.36
CA ALA A 426 7.90 19.78 -12.49
C ALA A 426 6.81 19.84 -13.56
N LEU A 427 6.06 20.95 -13.60
CA LEU A 427 5.05 21.21 -14.62
C LEU A 427 5.65 21.36 -16.03
N GLN A 428 6.90 21.81 -16.16
CA GLN A 428 7.62 21.91 -17.44
C GLN A 428 8.24 20.56 -17.86
N VAL A 429 8.89 19.85 -16.93
CA VAL A 429 9.53 18.55 -17.25
C VAL A 429 8.53 17.43 -17.41
N ALA A 430 7.34 17.53 -16.82
CA ALA A 430 6.24 16.59 -17.07
C ALA A 430 5.85 16.54 -18.57
N ASP A 431 6.15 17.56 -19.37
CA ASP A 431 5.95 17.60 -20.83
C ASP A 431 7.04 16.83 -21.63
N GLN A 432 7.98 16.18 -20.94
CA GLN A 432 8.94 15.23 -21.50
C GLN A 432 8.56 13.79 -21.13
N ASP A 433 8.77 12.83 -22.03
CA ASP A 433 8.40 11.41 -21.88
C ASP A 433 8.86 10.75 -20.56
N ILE A 434 7.93 10.51 -19.63
CA ILE A 434 8.17 9.77 -18.39
C ILE A 434 7.94 8.27 -18.63
N VAL A 435 9.00 7.52 -18.87
CA VAL A 435 8.98 6.07 -18.66
C VAL A 435 8.91 5.79 -17.15
N PRO A 436 8.04 4.89 -16.64
CA PRO A 436 7.96 4.57 -15.21
C PRO A 436 9.22 3.89 -14.68
N TYR A 437 10.19 4.70 -14.25
CA TYR A 437 11.56 4.26 -13.93
C TYR A 437 11.74 3.81 -12.47
N LEU A 438 10.72 4.03 -11.65
CA LEU A 438 10.77 3.99 -10.19
C LEU A 438 10.39 2.61 -9.60
N ALA A 439 9.87 1.69 -10.41
CA ALA A 439 9.58 0.32 -9.98
C ALA A 439 10.87 -0.50 -9.74
N PRO A 440 10.92 -1.40 -8.74
CA PRO A 440 12.15 -2.16 -8.44
C PRO A 440 12.44 -3.31 -9.43
N GLY A 441 13.05 -3.03 -10.59
CA GLY A 441 13.40 -4.12 -11.53
C GLY A 441 14.27 -3.84 -12.76
N VAL A 442 14.65 -2.60 -13.07
CA VAL A 442 15.46 -2.31 -14.28
C VAL A 442 16.96 -2.47 -14.00
N GLY A 443 17.70 -3.07 -14.92
CA GLY A 443 19.17 -3.14 -14.92
C GLY A 443 19.82 -2.19 -15.94
N VAL A 444 20.90 -1.49 -15.59
CA VAL A 444 21.61 -0.57 -16.51
C VAL A 444 22.28 -1.33 -17.66
N PRO A 445 22.10 -0.90 -18.92
CA PRO A 445 23.02 -1.27 -20.01
C PRO A 445 24.34 -0.48 -19.88
N HIS A 446 25.47 -1.18 -20.00
CA HIS A 446 26.77 -0.53 -20.17
C HIS A 446 26.82 0.29 -21.47
N ILE A 447 27.24 1.55 -21.39
CA ILE A 447 27.65 2.32 -22.57
C ILE A 447 29.11 1.99 -22.90
N ASP A 448 29.35 1.33 -24.04
CA ASP A 448 30.68 1.27 -24.64
C ASP A 448 30.87 2.40 -25.68
N LEU A 449 32.06 2.99 -25.70
CA LEU A 449 32.39 4.24 -26.37
C LEU A 449 33.15 4.00 -27.68
N ARG A 450 32.50 3.42 -28.70
CA ARG A 450 32.93 3.51 -30.11
C ARG A 450 31.87 3.06 -31.12
N SER A 451 31.44 3.97 -31.99
CA SER A 451 31.81 3.92 -33.42
C SER A 451 31.13 5.03 -34.24
N LYS A 452 31.92 6.03 -34.67
CA LYS A 452 31.75 6.62 -36.00
C LYS A 452 32.59 5.77 -36.95
N GLU A 453 32.01 5.21 -38.01
CA GLU A 453 32.26 5.65 -39.40
C GLU A 453 31.69 4.70 -40.49
N THR A 454 31.07 5.34 -41.48
CA THR A 454 30.92 4.97 -42.90
C THR A 454 31.01 3.50 -43.37
N SER A 455 29.92 3.08 -44.03
CA SER A 455 29.89 2.05 -45.07
C SER A 455 30.87 2.28 -46.22
N SER A 456 31.56 1.24 -46.71
CA SER A 456 31.89 1.10 -48.15
C SER A 456 32.33 -0.32 -48.57
N THR A 457 31.81 -0.77 -49.72
CA THR A 457 32.41 -1.65 -50.76
C THR A 457 33.13 -2.99 -50.42
N THR A 458 32.40 -4.10 -50.61
CA THR A 458 32.67 -5.21 -51.58
C THR A 458 33.97 -6.05 -51.60
N ASN A 459 33.76 -7.37 -51.71
CA ASN A 459 34.49 -8.44 -52.46
C ASN A 459 35.31 -9.52 -51.69
N ASP A 460 35.00 -10.76 -52.07
CA ASP A 460 35.69 -12.07 -52.01
C ASP A 460 37.08 -12.24 -51.37
N ALA A 461 37.19 -13.25 -50.50
CA ALA A 461 38.09 -14.41 -50.69
C ALA A 461 37.73 -15.60 -49.76
N THR A 462 38.12 -16.82 -50.16
CA THR A 462 37.82 -18.13 -49.52
C THR A 462 38.88 -18.64 -48.53
N PHE A 463 38.47 -19.40 -47.49
CA PHE A 463 39.19 -20.48 -46.75
C PHE A 463 40.64 -20.18 -46.24
N ASP A 464 41.14 -20.67 -45.09
CA ASP A 464 40.95 -21.98 -44.44
C ASP A 464 41.44 -21.95 -42.96
N LEU A 465 41.31 -23.04 -42.19
CA LEU A 465 41.77 -23.18 -40.79
C LEU A 465 42.91 -24.21 -40.60
N PRO A 466 43.97 -23.87 -39.84
CA PRO A 466 44.68 -24.86 -39.00
C PRO A 466 45.11 -24.26 -37.61
N PRO A 467 45.89 -24.92 -36.72
CA PRO A 467 45.30 -25.55 -35.53
C PRO A 467 45.95 -25.17 -34.16
N MET A 468 45.39 -25.69 -33.06
CA MET A 468 45.94 -25.54 -31.70
C MET A 468 47.21 -26.39 -31.42
N PRO A 469 48.12 -25.86 -30.58
CA PRO A 469 49.01 -26.65 -29.71
C PRO A 469 48.70 -26.47 -28.20
N GLN A 470 49.13 -27.43 -27.36
CA GLN A 470 49.07 -27.34 -25.88
C GLN A 470 50.50 -27.16 -25.26
N PRO A 471 50.85 -27.55 -24.00
CA PRO A 471 51.33 -26.59 -23.00
C PRO A 471 52.79 -26.80 -22.54
N ALA A 472 53.30 -25.93 -21.66
CA ALA A 472 54.63 -26.03 -21.05
C ALA A 472 54.66 -25.58 -19.57
N GLU A 473 55.69 -26.01 -18.82
CA GLU A 473 55.73 -26.00 -17.34
C GLU A 473 56.42 -24.77 -16.68
N ALA A 474 56.44 -24.74 -15.33
CA ALA A 474 56.87 -23.61 -14.48
C ALA A 474 57.93 -23.98 -13.41
N LYS A 475 58.61 -22.97 -12.81
CA LYS A 475 59.34 -22.93 -11.50
C LYS A 475 60.34 -21.74 -11.44
N PRO A 476 61.00 -21.37 -10.30
CA PRO A 476 60.74 -21.69 -8.87
C PRO A 476 60.92 -20.53 -7.82
N THR A 477 60.44 -20.74 -6.58
CA THR A 477 60.97 -20.20 -5.27
C THR A 477 60.87 -18.67 -4.96
N ARG A 478 60.89 -18.17 -3.70
CA ARG A 478 61.06 -18.79 -2.34
C ARG A 478 60.35 -17.98 -1.23
N LYS A 479 60.04 -18.61 -0.07
CA LYS A 479 59.71 -17.94 1.22
C LYS A 479 60.97 -17.52 2.00
N PRO A 480 60.83 -16.67 3.05
CA PRO A 480 61.17 -17.17 4.40
C PRO A 480 60.16 -16.78 5.52
N ALA A 481 60.34 -17.41 6.69
CA ALA A 481 59.76 -17.17 8.03
C ALA A 481 60.66 -17.94 9.05
N PRO A 482 60.36 -18.14 10.37
CA PRO A 482 59.32 -17.59 11.27
C PRO A 482 59.85 -17.19 12.70
N ALA A 483 58.93 -17.06 13.67
CA ALA A 483 59.11 -17.22 15.15
C ALA A 483 59.76 -16.04 15.95
N THR A 484 59.60 -15.89 17.28
CA THR A 484 59.16 -16.82 18.36
C THR A 484 58.16 -16.21 19.41
N ALA A 485 57.53 -17.08 20.23
CA ALA A 485 56.71 -16.77 21.42
C ALA A 485 57.55 -16.20 22.62
N ARG A 486 57.07 -15.85 23.84
CA ARG A 486 55.99 -16.29 24.77
C ARG A 486 55.65 -15.10 25.73
N SER A 487 54.47 -14.97 26.38
CA SER A 487 54.10 -15.62 27.68
C SER A 487 52.79 -15.00 28.24
N ARG A 488 52.23 -15.57 29.35
CA ARG A 488 51.03 -15.10 30.09
C ARG A 488 51.38 -14.21 31.30
N THR A 489 50.45 -13.35 31.76
CA THR A 489 49.82 -13.38 33.12
C THR A 489 48.68 -12.35 33.31
N PHE A 490 47.81 -12.60 34.30
CA PHE A 490 46.69 -11.76 34.79
C PHE A 490 47.13 -10.44 35.45
N PHE A 491 46.22 -9.47 35.59
CA PHE A 491 45.70 -9.07 36.94
C PHE A 491 44.33 -8.35 36.90
N LEU A 492 43.65 -8.37 38.05
CA LEU A 492 42.37 -7.68 38.35
C LEU A 492 42.57 -6.22 38.81
N GLY A 493 41.50 -5.42 38.75
CA GLY A 493 41.32 -4.19 39.53
C GLY A 493 41.07 -2.95 38.66
N GLY A 494 40.02 -2.13 38.86
CA GLY A 494 38.93 -2.20 39.85
C GLY A 494 38.86 -0.97 40.75
N ALA A 495 37.79 -0.18 40.60
CA ALA A 495 37.31 0.89 41.48
C ALA A 495 38.29 2.02 41.88
N ALA A 496 38.07 3.21 41.32
CA ALA A 496 38.34 4.49 41.99
C ALA A 496 37.02 5.28 42.02
N ILE A 497 36.22 5.05 43.08
CA ILE A 497 34.87 5.59 43.25
C ILE A 497 34.93 6.89 44.07
N LEU A 498 33.95 7.78 43.85
CA LEU A 498 33.59 8.94 44.69
C LEU A 498 34.59 10.11 44.74
N ALA A 499 34.13 11.25 44.20
CA ALA A 499 34.03 12.46 45.02
C ALA A 499 32.73 13.21 44.67
N LEU A 500 31.84 13.32 45.66
CA LEU A 500 30.74 14.28 45.77
C LEU A 500 29.63 14.31 44.70
N LEU A 501 28.62 13.46 44.96
CA LEU A 501 27.26 13.97 45.17
C LEU A 501 27.33 15.21 46.11
N LEU A 502 26.52 16.27 45.95
CA LEU A 502 25.09 16.28 46.26
C LEU A 502 24.45 17.53 45.64
N GLY A 503 23.38 17.34 44.86
CA GLY A 503 22.65 18.44 44.18
C GLY A 503 21.12 18.39 44.28
N GLY A 504 20.54 17.22 44.62
CA GLY A 504 19.14 17.05 45.03
C GLY A 504 18.05 17.23 43.95
N GLY A 505 17.22 16.20 43.73
CA GLY A 505 15.89 16.39 43.15
C GLY A 505 15.59 15.73 41.79
N ILE A 506 15.92 14.46 41.60
CA ILE A 506 15.22 13.64 40.58
C ILE A 506 13.94 13.10 41.21
N TYR A 507 12.78 13.49 40.70
CA TYR A 507 11.56 12.67 40.78
C TYR A 507 11.52 11.76 39.54
N LEU A 508 11.09 10.52 39.72
CA LEU A 508 11.47 9.41 38.82
C LEU A 508 10.21 8.60 38.46
N ALA A 509 9.76 8.74 37.21
CA ALA A 509 8.49 8.20 36.74
C ALA A 509 8.40 6.66 36.76
N ALA A 510 7.18 6.15 36.79
CA ALA A 510 6.87 4.72 36.72
C ALA A 510 7.36 4.05 35.42
N ILE A 511 7.79 2.79 35.51
CA ILE A 511 8.43 2.01 34.44
C ILE A 511 7.44 1.04 33.82
N ILE A 512 7.46 0.87 32.48
CA ILE A 512 6.59 -0.07 31.75
C ILE A 512 7.42 -0.97 30.82
N LEU A 513 7.14 -2.27 30.84
CA LEU A 513 7.85 -3.35 30.14
C LEU A 513 6.88 -4.15 29.23
N ARG A 514 7.41 -4.78 28.18
CA ARG A 514 6.64 -5.43 27.10
C ARG A 514 7.39 -6.70 26.65
N VAL A 515 6.67 -7.82 26.48
CA VAL A 515 7.25 -9.17 26.23
C VAL A 515 6.34 -10.02 25.32
N GLU A 516 6.87 -10.53 24.20
CA GLU A 516 6.13 -11.22 23.13
C GLU A 516 6.09 -12.76 23.16
N THR A 517 5.01 -13.35 22.64
CA THR A 517 4.86 -14.80 22.37
C THR A 517 4.33 -15.05 20.94
N PRO A 518 4.37 -16.29 20.40
CA PRO A 518 3.76 -16.61 19.11
C PRO A 518 2.25 -16.31 19.06
N GLU A 519 1.56 -16.57 20.18
CA GLU A 519 0.10 -16.49 20.31
C GLU A 519 -0.41 -15.06 20.57
N GLY A 520 0.40 -14.21 21.23
CA GLY A 520 -0.05 -12.98 21.89
C GLY A 520 1.07 -12.20 22.58
N THR A 521 0.74 -11.32 23.54
CA THR A 521 1.76 -10.43 24.14
C THR A 521 1.49 -9.90 25.55
N VAL A 522 2.49 -10.03 26.43
CA VAL A 522 2.53 -9.67 27.85
C VAL A 522 3.04 -8.23 28.09
N ILE A 523 2.58 -7.54 29.14
CA ILE A 523 3.13 -6.23 29.62
C ILE A 523 3.52 -6.40 31.11
N LEU A 524 4.35 -5.51 31.63
CA LEU A 524 4.42 -5.19 33.07
C LEU A 524 4.49 -3.67 33.28
N GLU A 525 4.12 -3.20 34.47
CA GLU A 525 4.25 -1.79 34.91
C GLU A 525 4.83 -1.80 36.35
N ILE A 526 5.52 -0.73 36.78
CA ILE A 526 6.14 -0.59 38.11
C ILE A 526 6.11 0.87 38.58
N GLY A 527 5.46 1.15 39.72
CA GLY A 527 5.38 2.50 40.31
C GLY A 527 6.72 3.11 40.78
N GLU A 528 6.66 4.26 41.45
CA GLU A 528 7.84 5.04 41.92
C GLU A 528 8.31 4.61 43.33
N SER A 529 9.63 4.60 43.59
CA SER A 529 10.26 4.48 44.93
C SER A 529 11.78 4.68 44.83
N GLU A 530 12.42 5.20 45.89
CA GLU A 530 13.87 5.51 45.95
C GLU A 530 14.79 4.27 45.86
N LYS A 531 14.27 3.05 46.06
CA LYS A 531 15.05 1.81 45.96
C LYS A 531 14.78 1.08 44.64
N PRO A 532 15.80 0.55 43.94
CA PRO A 532 15.57 -0.27 42.75
C PRO A 532 14.94 -1.62 43.11
N VAL A 533 14.04 -2.11 42.26
CA VAL A 533 13.43 -3.45 42.35
C VAL A 533 14.04 -4.31 41.25
N GLU A 534 14.56 -5.50 41.59
CA GLU A 534 15.12 -6.41 40.58
C GLU A 534 14.01 -7.23 39.90
N VAL A 535 13.90 -7.09 38.58
CA VAL A 535 13.07 -7.95 37.71
C VAL A 535 14.00 -8.67 36.74
N ASN A 536 13.85 -9.98 36.62
CA ASN A 536 14.63 -10.85 35.73
C ASN A 536 13.66 -11.71 34.92
N VAL A 537 13.82 -11.78 33.60
CA VAL A 537 13.04 -12.65 32.72
C VAL A 537 13.94 -13.83 32.29
N SER A 538 13.44 -15.06 32.34
CA SER A 538 14.17 -16.24 31.82
C SER A 538 14.06 -16.35 30.30
N GLU A 539 14.88 -17.22 29.71
CA GLU A 539 14.84 -17.56 28.28
C GLU A 539 13.48 -18.18 27.89
N ASP A 540 12.88 -18.97 28.78
CA ASP A 540 11.50 -19.51 28.69
C ASP A 540 10.40 -18.46 28.91
N LYS A 541 10.79 -17.19 29.07
CA LYS A 541 9.91 -16.03 29.36
C LYS A 541 9.18 -16.13 30.71
N GLU A 542 9.76 -16.83 31.69
CA GLU A 542 9.31 -16.75 33.09
C GLU A 542 9.84 -15.47 33.75
N ILE A 543 8.93 -14.60 34.20
CA ILE A 543 9.21 -13.26 34.69
C ILE A 543 9.28 -13.26 36.22
N THR A 544 10.47 -13.04 36.78
CA THR A 544 10.76 -13.09 38.23
C THR A 544 11.01 -11.71 38.84
N ILE A 545 10.24 -11.31 39.85
CA ILE A 545 10.35 -10.03 40.59
C ILE A 545 10.89 -10.28 42.01
N THR A 546 11.83 -9.46 42.49
CA THR A 546 12.46 -9.56 43.83
C THR A 546 12.27 -8.30 44.67
N ASP A 547 11.79 -8.41 45.92
CA ASP A 547 11.64 -7.26 46.83
C ASP A 547 13.01 -6.82 47.42
N PRO A 548 13.44 -5.55 47.24
CA PRO A 548 14.76 -5.09 47.67
C PRO A 548 14.90 -4.88 49.20
N ASN A 549 13.84 -5.05 49.99
CA ASN A 549 13.89 -4.90 51.45
C ASN A 549 13.93 -6.22 52.21
N ASP A 550 13.49 -7.35 51.62
CA ASP A 550 13.59 -8.68 52.25
C ASP A 550 14.06 -9.84 51.35
N GLY A 551 14.28 -9.60 50.05
CA GLY A 551 14.88 -10.54 49.11
C GLY A 551 13.97 -11.65 48.59
N GLN A 552 12.67 -11.67 48.93
CA GLN A 552 11.74 -12.68 48.43
C GLN A 552 11.37 -12.47 46.95
N LYS A 553 11.11 -13.59 46.24
CA LYS A 553 10.86 -13.61 44.79
C LYS A 553 9.44 -14.08 44.42
N ILE A 554 8.93 -13.60 43.29
CA ILE A 554 7.62 -13.90 42.67
C ILE A 554 7.87 -14.23 41.19
N ARG A 555 7.18 -15.20 40.57
CA ARG A 555 7.34 -15.57 39.15
C ARG A 555 6.04 -15.49 38.34
N ILE A 556 6.11 -15.32 37.02
CA ILE A 556 4.95 -15.23 36.08
C ILE A 556 5.27 -15.91 34.72
N THR A 557 4.36 -16.67 34.12
CA THR A 557 4.55 -17.41 32.84
C THR A 557 3.34 -17.29 31.89
N VAL A 558 3.48 -17.74 30.63
CA VAL A 558 2.41 -17.97 29.64
C VAL A 558 2.64 -19.34 28.99
N GLU A 559 1.57 -20.13 28.80
CA GLU A 559 1.65 -21.46 28.17
C GLU A 559 1.19 -21.42 26.71
N ARG A 560 1.77 -22.29 25.87
CA ARG A 560 1.55 -22.34 24.41
C ARG A 560 0.12 -22.80 24.07
N GLY A 561 -0.48 -22.28 23.01
CA GLY A 561 -1.91 -22.45 22.68
C GLY A 561 -2.92 -21.79 23.65
N LYS A 562 -2.54 -21.42 24.88
CA LYS A 562 -3.37 -20.61 25.80
C LYS A 562 -3.32 -19.11 25.44
N ARG A 563 -4.22 -18.32 26.06
CA ARG A 563 -4.31 -16.85 25.92
C ARG A 563 -4.27 -16.11 27.27
N THR A 564 -3.64 -16.69 28.29
CA THR A 564 -3.61 -16.20 29.70
C THR A 564 -2.23 -16.36 30.35
N LEU A 565 -1.99 -15.72 31.50
CA LEU A 565 -0.75 -15.80 32.29
C LEU A 565 -0.93 -16.51 33.64
N THR A 566 0.17 -16.97 34.23
CA THR A 566 0.19 -17.75 35.48
C THR A 566 1.25 -17.23 36.46
N LEU A 567 0.84 -16.77 37.66
CA LEU A 567 1.72 -16.15 38.68
C LEU A 567 1.96 -17.09 39.89
N ARG A 568 3.18 -17.11 40.45
CA ARG A 568 3.60 -17.99 41.57
C ARG A 568 4.44 -17.30 42.65
N LYS A 569 4.17 -17.55 43.95
CA LYS A 569 4.98 -17.09 45.09
C LYS A 569 4.96 -18.09 46.26
N ASN A 570 6.13 -18.38 46.85
CA ASN A 570 6.29 -19.19 48.09
C ASN A 570 5.46 -20.50 48.14
N GLY A 571 5.23 -21.17 47.01
CA GLY A 571 4.45 -22.41 46.90
C GLY A 571 2.96 -22.26 46.53
N PHE A 572 2.49 -21.03 46.27
CA PHE A 572 1.13 -20.74 45.79
C PHE A 572 1.13 -20.27 44.32
N ALA A 573 0.02 -20.49 43.59
CA ALA A 573 -0.13 -20.16 42.16
C ALA A 573 -1.57 -19.72 41.79
N THR A 574 -1.75 -18.92 40.73
CA THR A 574 -3.05 -18.50 40.13
C THR A 574 -2.88 -18.05 38.67
N GLU A 575 -3.96 -18.03 37.85
CA GLU A 575 -3.93 -17.68 36.40
C GLU A 575 -4.91 -16.54 36.04
N ALA A 576 -4.50 -15.58 35.20
CA ALA A 576 -5.33 -14.45 34.72
C ALA A 576 -4.74 -13.79 33.46
N MET A 577 -5.50 -12.91 32.79
CA MET A 577 -4.92 -12.00 31.77
C MET A 577 -4.24 -10.76 32.36
N LYS A 578 -4.33 -10.51 33.67
CA LYS A 578 -3.69 -9.37 34.35
C LYS A 578 -3.57 -9.63 35.86
N PHE A 579 -2.51 -9.12 36.48
CA PHE A 579 -2.29 -9.11 37.93
C PHE A 579 -1.86 -7.72 38.43
N ASP A 580 -2.14 -7.42 39.70
CA ASP A 580 -1.68 -6.24 40.43
C ASP A 580 -0.99 -6.70 41.73
N LEU A 581 0.12 -6.06 42.13
CA LEU A 581 0.96 -6.43 43.28
C LEU A 581 1.34 -5.18 44.09
N THR A 582 1.62 -5.32 45.39
CA THR A 582 2.09 -4.19 46.23
C THR A 582 3.25 -4.60 47.16
N SER A 583 4.35 -3.84 47.16
CA SER A 583 5.48 -4.00 48.10
C SER A 583 5.22 -3.38 49.48
N LYS A 584 6.03 -3.72 50.48
CA LYS A 584 5.96 -3.17 51.86
C LYS A 584 6.24 -1.66 51.93
N ASP A 585 6.82 -1.07 50.89
CA ASP A 585 6.97 0.39 50.75
C ASP A 585 5.86 1.06 49.90
N GLY A 586 5.13 0.33 49.04
CA GLY A 586 3.86 0.76 48.39
C GLY A 586 3.62 0.66 46.84
N ARG A 587 4.30 -0.19 46.03
CA ARG A 587 4.50 -0.13 44.51
C ARG A 587 3.76 -1.21 43.55
N ARG A 588 3.30 -1.04 42.21
CA ARG A 588 2.20 -1.80 41.28
C ARG A 588 2.28 -2.13 39.60
N VAL A 589 1.35 -2.77 38.62
CA VAL A 589 1.41 -3.56 37.10
C VAL A 589 0.24 -3.78 35.77
N CYS A 590 0.35 -4.36 34.40
CA CYS A 590 -0.63 -4.60 33.02
C CYS A 590 -0.52 -5.71 31.66
N VAL A 591 -1.24 -5.78 30.34
CA VAL A 591 -1.26 -6.77 28.95
C VAL A 591 -1.85 -6.50 27.31
N THR A 592 -1.71 -7.23 26.01
CA THR A 592 -2.36 -7.08 24.44
C THR A 592 -2.26 -8.07 23.00
N PHE A 593 -2.90 -7.94 21.66
CA PHE A 593 -3.03 -8.85 20.24
C PHE A 593 -3.52 -8.38 18.60
N VAL A 594 -3.50 -9.09 17.28
CA VAL A 594 -4.17 -8.94 15.71
C VAL A 594 -3.78 -9.71 14.18
N PRO A 595 -4.51 -9.75 12.87
CA PRO A 595 -4.36 -10.43 11.34
C PRO A 595 -4.96 -9.99 9.74
N LYS A 596 -4.78 -10.56 8.36
CA LYS A 596 -5.26 -10.18 6.78
C LYS A 596 -5.14 -11.01 5.23
N ARG A 597 -5.82 -10.84 3.92
CA ARG A 597 -5.58 -11.33 2.31
C ARG A 597 -6.39 -10.85 0.84
N LYS A 598 -6.13 -11.21 -0.57
CA LYS A 598 -6.27 -10.50 -2.09
C LYS A 598 -6.75 -11.13 -3.63
N PRO A 599 -6.88 -10.48 -4.95
CA PRO A 599 -7.52 -10.88 -6.40
C PRO A 599 -6.93 -10.64 -8.00
N ARG A 600 -7.67 -10.29 -9.20
CA ARG A 600 -7.45 -10.52 -10.80
C ARG A 600 -7.73 -9.50 -12.10
N THR A 601 -7.52 -9.86 -13.47
CA THR A 601 -7.80 -9.16 -14.90
C THR A 601 -8.02 -9.94 -16.39
N THR A 602 -7.60 -9.49 -17.70
CA THR A 602 -8.07 -9.69 -19.21
C THR A 602 -7.09 -9.78 -20.55
N ALA A 603 -7.45 -9.71 -21.93
CA ALA A 603 -6.54 -9.89 -23.21
C ALA A 603 -6.59 -9.35 -24.80
N GLU A 604 -6.83 -10.12 -25.96
CA GLU A 604 -6.46 -10.02 -27.50
C GLU A 604 -7.05 -8.94 -28.57
N LEU A 605 -6.80 -9.00 -29.97
CA LEU A 605 -7.64 -8.49 -31.20
C LEU A 605 -7.14 -8.20 -32.72
N PHE A 606 -5.86 -8.19 -33.10
CA PHE A 606 -5.31 -7.33 -34.20
C PHE A 606 -5.53 -7.66 -35.71
N ALA A 607 -6.26 -8.72 -36.09
CA ALA A 607 -6.12 -9.34 -37.43
C ALA A 607 -6.87 -8.66 -38.61
N GLU A 608 -7.94 -7.89 -38.37
CA GLU A 608 -8.98 -7.63 -39.39
C GLU A 608 -8.75 -6.43 -40.32
N LEU A 609 -7.84 -5.52 -39.98
CA LEU A 609 -7.56 -4.25 -40.70
C LEU A 609 -7.20 -4.44 -42.19
N SER A 610 -7.50 -3.46 -43.05
CA SER A 610 -7.04 -3.47 -44.46
C SER A 610 -5.52 -3.28 -44.60
N ALA A 611 -4.96 -3.44 -45.80
CA ALA A 611 -3.52 -3.28 -46.02
C ALA A 611 -3.01 -1.84 -45.79
N GLU A 612 -3.82 -0.84 -46.15
CA GLU A 612 -3.47 0.58 -45.97
C GLU A 612 -3.70 1.03 -44.52
N GLU A 613 -4.74 0.53 -43.85
CA GLU A 613 -4.91 0.71 -42.41
C GLU A 613 -3.82 0.00 -41.62
N LYS A 614 -3.39 -1.22 -41.99
CA LYS A 614 -2.25 -1.92 -41.35
C LYS A 614 -0.95 -1.16 -41.53
N ALA A 615 -0.72 -0.54 -42.68
CA ALA A 615 0.45 0.32 -42.91
C ALA A 615 0.38 1.62 -42.09
N ALA A 616 -0.78 2.28 -42.06
CA ALA A 616 -0.99 3.46 -41.22
C ALA A 616 -0.87 3.11 -39.72
N VAL A 617 -1.39 1.96 -39.29
CA VAL A 617 -1.26 1.46 -37.92
C VAL A 617 0.19 1.13 -37.58
N ALA A 618 0.94 0.49 -38.47
CA ALA A 618 2.36 0.25 -38.27
C ALA A 618 3.19 1.54 -38.15
N GLU A 619 2.88 2.58 -38.94
CA GLU A 619 3.55 3.89 -38.86
C GLU A 619 3.13 4.72 -37.63
N LEU A 620 1.89 4.62 -37.16
CA LEU A 620 1.37 5.40 -36.04
C LEU A 620 1.63 4.71 -34.68
N TRP A 621 1.52 3.39 -34.59
CA TRP A 621 1.71 2.59 -33.37
C TRP A 621 3.02 1.77 -33.36
N THR A 622 4.08 2.26 -34.04
CA THR A 622 5.44 1.69 -33.90
C THR A 622 6.09 1.97 -32.53
N TYR A 623 5.41 2.67 -31.62
CA TYR A 623 5.92 3.11 -30.32
C TYR A 623 5.12 2.49 -29.17
N ARG A 624 5.84 2.02 -28.13
CA ARG A 624 5.29 1.29 -26.96
C ARG A 624 4.16 2.00 -26.21
N ASP A 625 4.12 3.33 -26.27
CA ASP A 625 3.24 4.19 -25.47
C ASP A 625 1.96 4.57 -26.22
N ASN A 626 1.94 4.40 -27.54
CA ASN A 626 0.71 4.57 -28.31
C ASN A 626 -0.09 3.28 -28.13
N ILE A 627 -1.30 3.38 -27.59
CA ILE A 627 -2.19 2.23 -27.43
C ILE A 627 -3.18 2.26 -28.59
N LEU A 628 -3.23 1.18 -29.38
CA LEU A 628 -4.36 0.90 -30.25
C LEU A 628 -5.28 -0.03 -29.47
N LEU A 629 -6.19 0.57 -28.70
CA LEU A 629 -7.29 -0.19 -28.15
C LEU A 629 -8.19 -0.55 -29.33
N ILE A 630 -8.34 -1.84 -29.54
CA ILE A 630 -9.39 -2.40 -30.38
C ILE A 630 -10.44 -2.93 -29.40
N ASP A 631 -11.72 -2.74 -29.68
CA ASP A 631 -12.81 -3.25 -28.84
C ASP A 631 -12.99 -4.77 -28.99
N ARG A 632 -13.18 -5.50 -27.87
CA ARG A 632 -13.48 -6.96 -27.86
C ARG A 632 -14.97 -7.26 -27.99
N SER A 633 -15.84 -6.25 -28.09
CA SER A 633 -17.25 -6.51 -28.41
C SER A 633 -17.36 -7.17 -29.80
N PRO A 634 -18.19 -8.22 -29.97
CA PRO A 634 -18.19 -9.08 -31.15
C PRO A 634 -18.94 -8.48 -32.36
N ALA A 635 -18.92 -7.15 -32.52
CA ALA A 635 -19.85 -6.43 -33.40
C ALA A 635 -19.18 -5.58 -34.51
N LYS A 636 -18.05 -4.93 -34.24
CA LYS A 636 -17.30 -4.13 -35.24
C LYS A 636 -15.90 -3.78 -34.71
N LEU A 637 -14.91 -3.71 -35.59
CA LEU A 637 -13.55 -3.31 -35.26
C LEU A 637 -13.43 -1.80 -34.96
N ALA A 638 -13.85 -1.37 -33.77
CA ALA A 638 -13.68 0.00 -33.32
C ALA A 638 -12.22 0.26 -32.95
N LEU A 639 -11.57 1.20 -33.64
CA LEU A 639 -10.23 1.67 -33.28
C LEU A 639 -10.32 2.85 -32.32
N ALA A 640 -9.60 2.73 -31.20
CA ALA A 640 -9.39 3.79 -30.23
C ALA A 640 -7.89 4.06 -30.09
N GLY A 641 -7.46 5.23 -30.59
CA GLY A 641 -6.07 5.66 -30.60
C GLY A 641 -5.72 6.57 -29.43
N TYR A 642 -4.91 6.08 -28.49
CA TYR A 642 -4.28 6.93 -27.48
C TYR A 642 -2.85 7.25 -27.91
N PHE A 643 -2.55 8.54 -28.00
CA PHE A 643 -1.27 9.09 -28.49
C PHE A 643 -0.73 10.11 -27.51
N HIS A 644 0.55 9.98 -27.14
CA HIS A 644 1.27 10.92 -26.27
C HIS A 644 2.48 11.56 -26.97
N GLY A 645 2.87 12.74 -26.52
CA GLY A 645 3.69 13.70 -27.27
C GLY A 645 5.17 13.38 -27.52
N ARG A 646 5.49 12.45 -28.42
CA ARG A 646 6.89 12.13 -28.81
C ARG A 646 7.41 12.97 -29.98
N GLN A 647 8.74 13.18 -30.03
CA GLN A 647 9.41 13.68 -31.23
C GLN A 647 9.12 12.78 -32.44
N GLY A 648 8.86 13.39 -33.60
CA GLY A 648 8.56 12.70 -34.85
C GLY A 648 7.08 12.36 -35.06
N LEU A 649 6.29 12.12 -34.00
CA LEU A 649 4.89 11.70 -34.11
C LEU A 649 4.04 12.65 -34.96
N ARG A 650 4.18 13.97 -34.75
CA ARG A 650 3.49 15.01 -35.54
C ARG A 650 3.63 14.80 -37.05
N SER A 651 4.84 14.47 -37.54
CA SER A 651 5.08 14.24 -38.97
C SER A 651 4.37 13.01 -39.54
N ARG A 652 3.92 12.10 -38.66
CA ARG A 652 3.16 10.88 -38.99
C ARG A 652 1.66 11.03 -38.80
N LEU A 653 1.16 12.05 -38.07
CA LEU A 653 -0.29 12.29 -37.91
C LEU A 653 -1.02 12.46 -39.25
N ARG A 654 -0.31 12.86 -40.31
CA ARG A 654 -0.79 12.83 -41.71
C ARG A 654 -1.27 11.47 -42.23
N HIS A 655 -0.99 10.38 -41.51
CA HIS A 655 -1.46 9.02 -41.81
C HIS A 655 -2.78 8.68 -41.10
N LEU A 656 -3.23 9.47 -40.11
CA LEU A 656 -4.53 9.28 -39.44
C LEU A 656 -5.68 9.33 -40.44
N LYS A 657 -5.62 10.23 -41.44
CA LYS A 657 -6.60 10.39 -42.54
C LYS A 657 -6.94 9.13 -43.37
N VAL A 658 -6.22 8.02 -43.15
CA VAL A 658 -6.44 6.73 -43.81
C VAL A 658 -7.26 5.78 -42.93
N LEU A 659 -7.37 6.06 -41.62
CA LEU A 659 -8.08 5.27 -40.62
C LEU A 659 -9.54 5.72 -40.50
N THR A 660 -10.32 5.52 -41.57
CA THR A 660 -11.72 5.98 -41.62
C THR A 660 -12.65 5.30 -40.60
N ASN A 661 -12.23 4.20 -39.97
CA ASN A 661 -12.94 3.48 -38.91
C ASN A 661 -12.52 3.89 -37.47
N LEU A 662 -11.83 5.02 -37.30
CA LEU A 662 -11.32 5.50 -36.02
C LEU A 662 -12.42 6.24 -35.23
N HIS A 663 -13.06 5.57 -34.27
CA HIS A 663 -14.16 6.16 -33.48
C HIS A 663 -13.69 7.03 -32.32
N TYR A 664 -12.51 6.76 -31.75
CA TYR A 664 -11.95 7.46 -30.58
C TYR A 664 -10.49 7.84 -30.82
N LEU A 665 -10.14 9.11 -30.57
CA LEU A 665 -8.81 9.65 -30.79
C LEU A 665 -8.41 10.60 -29.66
N TYR A 666 -7.44 10.20 -28.85
CA TYR A 666 -6.89 11.00 -27.77
C TYR A 666 -5.43 11.37 -28.11
N LEU A 667 -5.21 12.63 -28.43
CA LEU A 667 -3.94 13.21 -28.88
C LEU A 667 -3.43 14.18 -27.81
N ARG A 668 -2.64 13.68 -26.85
CA ARG A 668 -2.09 14.52 -25.78
C ARG A 668 -0.66 14.95 -26.07
N ARG A 669 -0.36 16.24 -25.91
CA ARG A 669 0.98 16.84 -26.08
C ARG A 669 1.63 16.57 -27.45
N CYS A 670 0.85 16.20 -28.46
CA CYS A 670 1.32 15.81 -29.79
C CYS A 670 1.95 16.97 -30.60
N ARG A 671 2.02 18.18 -30.00
CA ARG A 671 2.56 19.43 -30.56
C ARG A 671 1.91 19.80 -31.90
N MET A 672 0.65 19.41 -32.07
CA MET A 672 -0.17 19.80 -33.21
C MET A 672 -0.33 21.30 -33.24
N SER A 673 -0.10 21.90 -34.40
CA SER A 673 -0.54 23.25 -34.72
C SER A 673 -1.87 23.19 -35.45
N ASP A 674 -2.47 24.36 -35.63
CA ASP A 674 -3.69 24.58 -36.39
C ASP A 674 -3.69 23.88 -37.77
N THR A 675 -2.56 23.93 -38.48
CA THR A 675 -2.41 23.29 -39.81
C THR A 675 -2.35 21.77 -39.79
N ASP A 676 -2.02 21.13 -38.65
CA ASP A 676 -1.99 19.66 -38.56
C ASP A 676 -3.40 19.07 -38.38
N LEU A 677 -4.37 19.88 -37.95
CA LEU A 677 -5.77 19.46 -37.78
C LEU A 677 -6.50 19.24 -39.12
N GLU A 678 -6.00 19.80 -40.22
CA GLU A 678 -6.47 19.48 -41.59
C GLU A 678 -6.41 17.96 -41.86
N HIS A 679 -5.47 17.24 -41.23
CA HIS A 679 -5.33 15.78 -41.38
C HIS A 679 -6.41 14.97 -40.65
N LEU A 680 -7.20 15.60 -39.77
CA LEU A 680 -8.36 14.97 -39.12
C LEU A 680 -9.67 15.21 -39.89
N ALA A 681 -9.73 16.20 -40.78
CA ALA A 681 -10.97 16.77 -41.34
C ALA A 681 -11.80 15.85 -42.26
N ASN A 682 -11.38 14.60 -42.48
CA ASN A 682 -12.12 13.59 -43.28
C ASN A 682 -12.33 12.28 -42.48
N LEU A 683 -12.28 12.34 -41.15
CA LEU A 683 -12.50 11.18 -40.26
C LEU A 683 -13.96 11.11 -39.85
N ASP A 684 -14.82 10.81 -40.82
CA ASP A 684 -16.26 10.99 -40.70
C ASP A 684 -16.94 10.07 -39.66
N GLU A 685 -16.31 8.97 -39.24
CA GLU A 685 -16.80 8.08 -38.16
C GLU A 685 -16.23 8.45 -36.77
N LEU A 686 -15.44 9.52 -36.65
CA LEU A 686 -14.81 9.94 -35.38
C LEU A 686 -15.84 10.58 -34.44
N GLN A 687 -16.13 9.88 -33.33
CA GLN A 687 -17.15 10.29 -32.34
C GLN A 687 -16.53 10.98 -31.13
N TYR A 688 -15.27 10.68 -30.80
CA TYR A 688 -14.60 11.22 -29.61
C TYR A 688 -13.18 11.71 -29.97
N LEU A 689 -12.93 13.01 -29.80
CA LEU A 689 -11.63 13.63 -30.05
C LEU A 689 -11.17 14.39 -28.80
N PHE A 690 -9.94 14.16 -28.37
CA PHE A 690 -9.33 14.91 -27.25
C PHE A 690 -7.96 15.44 -27.68
N LEU A 691 -7.77 16.75 -27.60
CA LEU A 691 -6.57 17.48 -28.05
C LEU A 691 -5.75 18.02 -26.87
N ALA A 692 -5.74 17.32 -25.73
CA ALA A 692 -5.17 17.79 -24.48
C ALA A 692 -3.71 18.28 -24.60
N GLU A 693 -3.41 19.47 -24.07
CA GLU A 693 -2.07 20.08 -24.04
C GLU A 693 -1.41 20.20 -25.44
N ASN A 694 -2.20 20.50 -26.49
CA ASN A 694 -1.66 20.92 -27.79
C ASN A 694 -1.74 22.44 -27.99
N PRO A 695 -0.77 23.07 -28.67
CA PRO A 695 -0.78 24.49 -29.02
C PRO A 695 -1.71 24.79 -30.22
N VAL A 696 -2.94 24.29 -30.15
CA VAL A 696 -4.05 24.60 -31.06
C VAL A 696 -4.69 25.91 -30.62
N THR A 697 -4.98 26.78 -31.58
CA THR A 697 -5.66 28.07 -31.41
C THR A 697 -7.01 28.07 -32.13
N ASP A 698 -7.73 29.19 -32.04
CA ASP A 698 -9.01 29.40 -32.73
C ASP A 698 -8.94 29.14 -34.25
N ALA A 699 -7.77 29.37 -34.88
CA ALA A 699 -7.57 29.10 -36.30
C ALA A 699 -7.54 27.60 -36.64
N GLY A 700 -7.08 26.75 -35.71
CA GLY A 700 -7.05 25.30 -35.89
C GLY A 700 -8.44 24.66 -35.79
N LEU A 701 -9.31 25.25 -34.97
CA LEU A 701 -10.70 24.80 -34.81
C LEU A 701 -11.51 24.92 -36.12
N GLU A 702 -11.12 25.81 -37.04
CA GLU A 702 -11.76 25.93 -38.36
C GLU A 702 -11.73 24.62 -39.16
N HIS A 703 -10.62 23.86 -39.05
CA HIS A 703 -10.46 22.58 -39.75
C HIS A 703 -11.35 21.45 -39.18
N LEU A 704 -11.84 21.58 -37.96
CA LEU A 704 -12.68 20.57 -37.31
C LEU A 704 -14.18 20.72 -37.64
N LYS A 705 -14.60 21.87 -38.19
CA LYS A 705 -16.01 22.20 -38.48
C LYS A 705 -16.72 21.22 -39.44
N GLY A 706 -15.98 20.36 -40.15
CA GLY A 706 -16.53 19.33 -41.03
C GLY A 706 -16.94 18.01 -40.34
N LEU A 707 -16.50 17.75 -39.10
CA LEU A 707 -16.65 16.46 -38.43
C LEU A 707 -18.04 16.29 -37.79
N THR A 708 -19.08 16.13 -38.62
CA THR A 708 -20.48 16.18 -38.20
C THR A 708 -20.95 15.05 -37.28
N ASN A 709 -20.19 13.95 -37.16
CA ASN A 709 -20.49 12.84 -36.24
C ASN A 709 -19.75 12.94 -34.89
N LEU A 710 -18.95 13.99 -34.68
CA LEU A 710 -18.21 14.19 -33.44
C LEU A 710 -19.16 14.50 -32.28
N GLN A 711 -19.13 13.66 -31.25
CA GLN A 711 -20.00 13.76 -30.07
C GLN A 711 -19.32 14.48 -28.90
N ILE A 712 -18.01 14.28 -28.71
CA ILE A 712 -17.23 14.96 -27.67
C ILE A 712 -15.89 15.46 -28.24
N LEU A 713 -15.56 16.71 -27.92
CA LEU A 713 -14.29 17.36 -28.23
C LEU A 713 -13.65 17.92 -26.95
N GLY A 714 -12.66 17.21 -26.40
CA GLY A 714 -11.86 17.70 -25.27
C GLY A 714 -10.73 18.62 -25.73
N LEU A 715 -10.66 19.83 -25.15
CA LEU A 715 -9.68 20.88 -25.47
C LEU A 715 -8.82 21.27 -24.25
N GLU A 716 -8.65 20.37 -23.28
CA GLU A 716 -7.87 20.59 -22.04
C GLU A 716 -6.51 21.25 -22.30
N ASN A 717 -6.22 22.35 -21.60
CA ASN A 717 -4.94 23.08 -21.67
C ASN A 717 -4.45 23.43 -23.10
N THR A 718 -5.38 23.62 -24.05
CA THR A 718 -5.08 24.17 -25.39
C THR A 718 -5.04 25.71 -25.38
N GLN A 719 -4.58 26.32 -26.47
CA GLN A 719 -4.45 27.78 -26.62
C GLN A 719 -5.68 28.42 -27.32
N VAL A 720 -6.78 27.69 -27.41
CA VAL A 720 -8.06 28.21 -27.91
C VAL A 720 -8.64 29.23 -26.94
N THR A 721 -9.39 30.19 -27.47
CA THR A 721 -10.11 31.21 -26.69
C THR A 721 -11.59 30.84 -26.58
N VAL A 722 -12.29 31.51 -25.66
CA VAL A 722 -13.75 31.45 -25.55
C VAL A 722 -14.42 31.76 -26.89
N ALA A 723 -13.86 32.68 -27.69
CA ALA A 723 -14.44 33.06 -28.98
C ALA A 723 -14.32 31.95 -30.03
N GLY A 724 -13.16 31.29 -30.16
CA GLY A 724 -12.98 30.16 -31.07
C GLY A 724 -13.81 28.94 -30.69
N VAL A 725 -13.88 28.62 -29.40
CA VAL A 725 -14.76 27.54 -28.89
C VAL A 725 -16.22 27.84 -29.21
N MET A 726 -16.68 29.08 -29.00
CA MET A 726 -18.05 29.49 -29.36
C MET A 726 -18.30 29.56 -30.88
N GLU A 727 -17.28 29.79 -31.71
CA GLU A 727 -17.39 29.68 -33.18
C GLU A 727 -17.50 28.23 -33.64
N LEU A 728 -16.69 27.32 -33.08
CA LEU A 728 -16.76 25.89 -33.39
C LEU A 728 -18.08 25.26 -32.91
N GLN A 729 -18.55 25.62 -31.71
CA GLN A 729 -19.80 25.11 -31.15
C GLN A 729 -21.04 25.46 -32.01
N LYS A 730 -21.01 26.56 -32.78
CA LYS A 730 -22.06 26.91 -33.75
C LYS A 730 -22.03 26.03 -35.01
N ALA A 731 -20.84 25.55 -35.40
CA ALA A 731 -20.65 24.72 -36.58
C ALA A 731 -20.91 23.23 -36.29
N LEU A 732 -20.58 22.78 -35.08
CA LEU A 732 -20.85 21.43 -34.57
C LEU A 732 -21.86 21.50 -33.39
N PRO A 733 -23.14 21.81 -33.63
CA PRO A 733 -24.12 22.07 -32.57
C PRO A 733 -24.44 20.87 -31.67
N GLU A 734 -24.25 19.64 -32.16
CA GLU A 734 -24.49 18.39 -31.40
C GLU A 734 -23.23 17.87 -30.69
N CYS A 735 -22.05 18.47 -30.91
CA CYS A 735 -20.79 18.08 -30.27
C CYS A 735 -20.65 18.75 -28.90
N VAL A 736 -20.35 17.99 -27.85
CA VAL A 736 -20.02 18.50 -26.52
C VAL A 736 -18.55 18.93 -26.48
N ILE A 737 -18.26 20.22 -26.31
CA ILE A 737 -16.87 20.70 -26.21
C ILE A 737 -16.48 20.88 -24.73
N GLU A 738 -15.44 20.17 -24.28
CA GLU A 738 -14.97 20.16 -22.88
C GLU A 738 -13.65 20.94 -22.74
N TRP A 739 -13.66 22.06 -22.00
CA TRP A 739 -12.52 22.99 -21.94
C TRP A 739 -12.30 23.59 -20.52
N PRO A 740 -11.36 23.03 -19.72
CA PRO A 740 -10.87 23.64 -18.50
C PRO A 740 -9.68 24.59 -18.74
N SER A 741 -9.62 25.70 -18.01
CA SER A 741 -8.51 26.68 -18.02
C SER A 741 -7.92 26.87 -16.62
N ARG A 742 -6.63 27.26 -16.56
CA ARG A 742 -5.78 27.26 -15.34
C ARG A 742 -5.74 28.58 -14.56
N VAL A 743 -6.39 29.62 -15.05
CA VAL A 743 -6.66 30.85 -14.27
C VAL A 743 -7.63 30.45 -13.14
N PRO A 744 -7.63 31.08 -11.94
CA PRO A 744 -8.82 31.03 -11.09
C PRO A 744 -10.03 31.41 -11.97
N ARG A 745 -11.02 30.52 -12.10
CA ARG A 745 -12.22 30.84 -12.88
C ARG A 745 -12.76 32.16 -12.35
N GLU A 746 -12.95 33.15 -13.23
CA GLU A 746 -13.97 34.16 -12.93
C GLU A 746 -15.25 33.38 -12.61
N PRO A 747 -15.90 33.65 -11.46
CA PRO A 747 -17.00 32.82 -10.97
C PRO A 747 -18.05 32.72 -12.08
N PRO A 748 -18.30 31.52 -12.65
CA PRO A 748 -18.74 31.38 -14.04
C PRO A 748 -20.01 32.18 -14.34
N SER A 749 -19.79 33.37 -14.91
CA SER A 749 -20.71 34.51 -14.83
C SER A 749 -21.80 34.41 -15.88
N SER A 750 -22.75 33.50 -15.63
CA SER A 750 -23.86 33.30 -16.55
C SER A 750 -24.81 34.50 -16.48
N PRO A 751 -25.16 35.14 -17.62
CA PRO A 751 -26.22 36.16 -17.65
C PRO A 751 -27.63 35.56 -17.42
N LYS A 752 -27.72 34.24 -17.16
CA LYS A 752 -28.92 33.52 -16.72
C LYS A 752 -28.95 33.26 -15.20
N MET A 753 -27.91 33.64 -14.47
CA MET A 753 -27.83 33.60 -13.00
C MET A 753 -27.97 35.00 -12.42
N THR A 754 -28.39 35.09 -11.16
CA THR A 754 -28.47 36.38 -10.44
C THR A 754 -27.09 36.85 -9.97
N GLU A 755 -26.98 38.12 -9.56
CA GLU A 755 -25.76 38.65 -8.93
C GLU A 755 -25.41 37.87 -7.66
N ASP A 756 -26.41 37.55 -6.83
CA ASP A 756 -26.26 36.71 -5.63
C ASP A 756 -25.79 35.28 -5.93
N GLU A 757 -26.29 34.66 -7.02
CA GLU A 757 -25.87 33.32 -7.45
C GLU A 757 -24.40 33.32 -7.92
N ASN A 758 -24.00 34.32 -8.70
CA ASN A 758 -22.61 34.45 -9.15
C ASN A 758 -21.67 34.75 -7.95
N ALA A 759 -22.10 35.54 -6.97
CA ALA A 759 -21.36 35.80 -5.73
C ALA A 759 -21.21 34.54 -4.87
N ALA A 760 -22.29 33.77 -4.68
CA ALA A 760 -22.26 32.52 -3.93
C ALA A 760 -21.35 31.46 -4.59
N ILE A 761 -21.34 31.39 -5.93
CA ILE A 761 -20.40 30.57 -6.69
C ILE A 761 -18.95 31.02 -6.46
N ALA A 762 -18.69 32.33 -6.43
CA ALA A 762 -17.36 32.86 -6.14
C ALA A 762 -16.84 32.45 -4.76
N GLU A 763 -17.67 32.57 -3.73
CA GLU A 763 -17.32 32.20 -2.37
C GLU A 763 -17.03 30.69 -2.23
N LEU A 764 -17.86 29.84 -2.84
CA LEU A 764 -17.66 28.39 -2.83
C LEU A 764 -16.41 27.98 -3.64
N CYS A 765 -16.08 28.68 -4.73
CA CYS A 765 -14.84 28.46 -5.47
C CYS A 765 -13.59 28.90 -4.67
N LEU A 766 -13.67 29.98 -3.87
CA LEU A 766 -12.61 30.36 -2.92
C LEU A 766 -12.46 29.31 -1.79
N LEU A 767 -13.57 28.75 -1.30
CA LEU A 767 -13.60 27.58 -0.42
C LEU A 767 -13.13 26.28 -1.11
N GLY A 768 -12.86 26.31 -2.42
CA GLY A 768 -12.25 25.23 -3.19
C GLY A 768 -13.22 24.18 -3.71
N GLY A 769 -14.50 24.51 -3.86
CA GLY A 769 -15.45 23.72 -4.63
C GLY A 769 -15.30 24.00 -6.14
N ASP A 770 -15.13 22.96 -6.93
CA ASP A 770 -15.27 23.05 -8.39
C ASP A 770 -16.77 23.10 -8.72
N ILE A 771 -17.22 24.25 -9.25
CA ILE A 771 -18.61 24.46 -9.66
C ILE A 771 -18.68 24.56 -11.18
N VAL A 772 -19.44 23.64 -11.78
CA VAL A 772 -19.62 23.52 -13.23
C VAL A 772 -21.09 23.77 -13.58
N PRO A 773 -21.42 24.85 -14.31
CA PRO A 773 -22.75 25.04 -14.88
C PRO A 773 -22.93 24.23 -16.16
N ILE A 774 -23.98 23.41 -16.18
CA ILE A 774 -24.46 22.70 -17.37
C ILE A 774 -25.61 23.52 -17.98
N ASP A 775 -25.29 24.30 -19.00
CA ASP A 775 -26.29 25.01 -19.81
C ASP A 775 -26.89 24.07 -20.87
N ARG A 776 -28.22 23.99 -20.93
CA ARG A 776 -28.96 23.11 -21.87
C ARG A 776 -30.15 23.80 -22.52
N GLY A 777 -30.06 25.12 -22.75
CA GLY A 777 -31.06 25.87 -23.55
C GLY A 777 -31.43 27.23 -22.95
N PRO A 778 -32.63 27.78 -23.22
CA PRO A 778 -33.03 29.09 -22.73
C PRO A 778 -33.36 29.13 -21.22
N ALA A 779 -33.32 28.00 -20.53
CA ALA A 779 -33.56 27.90 -19.08
C ALA A 779 -32.30 28.22 -18.25
N ARG A 780 -32.48 28.42 -16.94
CA ARG A 780 -31.37 28.54 -15.96
C ARG A 780 -30.54 27.25 -15.97
N PRO A 781 -29.19 27.31 -16.05
CA PRO A 781 -28.33 26.13 -16.14
C PRO A 781 -28.39 25.30 -14.84
N ALA A 782 -28.14 24.00 -14.93
CA ALA A 782 -28.02 23.12 -13.76
C ALA A 782 -26.59 23.18 -13.21
N LEU A 783 -26.39 23.14 -11.88
CA LEU A 783 -25.04 23.17 -11.28
C LEU A 783 -24.59 21.77 -10.82
N LEU A 784 -23.34 21.42 -11.09
CA LEU A 784 -22.60 20.41 -10.33
C LEU A 784 -21.63 21.12 -9.39
N CYS A 785 -21.50 20.65 -8.15
CA CYS A 785 -20.51 21.13 -7.20
C CYS A 785 -19.76 19.94 -6.57
N SER A 786 -18.43 19.96 -6.64
CA SER A 786 -17.57 18.97 -6.00
C SER A 786 -16.47 19.65 -5.20
N PHE A 787 -16.36 19.31 -3.92
CA PHE A 787 -15.18 19.64 -3.13
C PHE A 787 -14.16 18.50 -3.24
N TYR A 788 -12.92 18.86 -3.56
CA TYR A 788 -11.81 17.93 -3.66
C TYR A 788 -10.72 18.32 -2.63
N LYS A 789 -10.12 17.30 -1.99
CA LYS A 789 -9.25 17.37 -0.79
C LYS A 789 -10.03 17.52 0.53
N LYS A 790 -9.45 17.02 1.63
CA LYS A 790 -10.04 17.02 2.99
C LYS A 790 -10.18 18.43 3.56
N ARG A 791 -11.26 19.15 3.20
CA ARG A 791 -11.52 20.52 3.67
C ARG A 791 -12.41 20.53 4.90
N ASN A 792 -12.13 21.47 5.80
CA ASN A 792 -13.07 21.83 6.86
C ASN A 792 -14.04 22.89 6.32
N LEU A 793 -15.31 22.53 6.17
CA LEU A 793 -16.38 23.39 5.62
C LEU A 793 -17.43 23.73 6.68
N ALA A 794 -17.19 23.39 7.95
CA ALA A 794 -18.15 23.53 9.02
C ALA A 794 -18.51 25.00 9.30
N ASN A 795 -19.80 25.33 9.19
CA ASN A 795 -20.39 26.68 9.22
C ASN A 795 -20.03 27.57 8.00
N HIS A 796 -19.53 26.98 6.91
CA HIS A 796 -19.14 27.71 5.69
C HIS A 796 -19.99 27.37 4.46
N LEU A 797 -21.01 26.51 4.59
CA LEU A 797 -21.87 26.11 3.46
C LEU A 797 -23.10 27.01 3.22
N GLN A 798 -23.24 28.13 3.93
CA GLN A 798 -24.35 29.08 3.74
C GLN A 798 -24.58 29.52 2.28
N PRO A 799 -23.55 29.78 1.45
CA PRO A 799 -23.75 30.18 0.06
C PRO A 799 -24.52 29.15 -0.80
N LEU A 800 -24.51 27.86 -0.45
CA LEU A 800 -25.30 26.83 -1.14
C LEU A 800 -26.80 27.17 -1.14
N SER A 801 -27.30 27.85 -0.10
CA SER A 801 -28.72 28.16 0.05
C SER A 801 -29.32 28.98 -1.12
N VAL A 802 -28.49 29.71 -1.86
CA VAL A 802 -28.86 30.51 -3.04
C VAL A 802 -28.93 29.64 -4.32
N LEU A 803 -28.14 28.56 -4.38
CA LEU A 803 -27.86 27.78 -5.60
C LEU A 803 -28.90 26.68 -5.88
N THR A 804 -30.18 27.06 -5.79
CA THR A 804 -31.37 26.18 -5.96
C THR A 804 -31.39 25.32 -7.23
N ASN A 805 -30.62 25.69 -8.26
CA ASN A 805 -30.41 24.96 -9.51
C ASN A 805 -29.34 23.84 -9.44
N MET A 806 -28.87 23.46 -8.25
CA MET A 806 -27.88 22.39 -8.08
C MET A 806 -28.47 20.99 -8.28
N CYS A 807 -27.78 20.19 -9.11
CA CYS A 807 -28.15 18.83 -9.52
C CYS A 807 -27.26 17.75 -8.88
N LEU A 808 -26.00 18.08 -8.54
CA LEU A 808 -25.06 17.19 -7.86
C LEU A 808 -24.26 17.98 -6.84
N LEU A 809 -24.13 17.44 -5.63
CA LEU A 809 -23.27 17.96 -4.58
C LEU A 809 -22.42 16.81 -4.00
N ASN A 810 -21.10 16.98 -4.06
CA ASN A 810 -20.14 16.04 -3.52
C ASN A 810 -19.32 16.69 -2.39
N LEU A 811 -19.61 16.28 -1.16
CA LEU A 811 -18.93 16.69 0.09
C LEU A 811 -18.16 15.52 0.72
N TYR A 812 -17.85 14.48 -0.06
CA TYR A 812 -17.15 13.28 0.41
C TYR A 812 -15.75 13.64 0.94
N HIS A 813 -15.41 13.17 2.15
CA HIS A 813 -14.21 13.53 2.92
C HIS A 813 -14.10 15.01 3.35
N CYS A 814 -15.20 15.78 3.36
CA CYS A 814 -15.23 17.12 3.93
C CYS A 814 -15.79 17.09 5.36
N HIS A 815 -15.26 17.92 6.27
CA HIS A 815 -15.85 18.09 7.59
C HIS A 815 -17.03 19.07 7.49
N VAL A 816 -18.23 18.57 7.76
CA VAL A 816 -19.53 19.26 7.66
C VAL A 816 -20.31 18.98 8.95
N ALA A 817 -21.04 19.97 9.49
CA ALA A 817 -21.85 19.80 10.71
C ALA A 817 -23.36 19.78 10.40
N ASP A 818 -24.18 19.32 11.36
CA ASP A 818 -25.64 19.29 11.21
C ASP A 818 -26.25 20.65 10.83
N ALA A 819 -25.66 21.76 11.29
CA ALA A 819 -26.09 23.12 10.95
C ALA A 819 -25.88 23.48 9.48
N ASP A 820 -24.80 22.99 8.85
CA ASP A 820 -24.53 23.21 7.43
C ASP A 820 -25.58 22.53 6.54
N LEU A 821 -26.16 21.42 7.00
CA LEU A 821 -27.18 20.68 6.26
C LEU A 821 -28.51 21.43 6.17
N GLU A 822 -28.77 22.43 7.02
CA GLU A 822 -29.91 23.33 6.88
C GLU A 822 -29.86 24.11 5.55
N HIS A 823 -28.67 24.49 5.10
CA HIS A 823 -28.48 25.21 3.85
C HIS A 823 -28.75 24.36 2.59
N LEU A 824 -28.79 23.03 2.73
CA LEU A 824 -29.18 22.13 1.63
C LEU A 824 -30.70 22.11 1.40
N ALA A 825 -31.52 22.56 2.35
CA ALA A 825 -32.98 22.43 2.27
C ALA A 825 -33.62 23.22 1.12
N THR A 826 -32.90 24.17 0.49
CA THR A 826 -33.34 24.91 -0.70
C THR A 826 -33.00 24.21 -2.03
N LEU A 827 -32.13 23.20 -2.02
CA LEU A 827 -31.62 22.50 -3.21
C LEU A 827 -32.62 21.46 -3.75
N ASN A 828 -33.86 21.87 -4.00
CA ASN A 828 -34.96 20.96 -4.36
C ASN A 828 -34.75 20.19 -5.69
N GLY A 829 -33.85 20.64 -6.57
CA GLY A 829 -33.45 19.96 -7.80
C GLY A 829 -32.30 18.94 -7.67
N LEU A 830 -31.80 18.69 -6.45
CA LEU A 830 -30.60 17.88 -6.23
C LEU A 830 -30.85 16.38 -6.51
N HIS A 831 -30.23 15.84 -7.56
CA HIS A 831 -30.36 14.43 -7.97
C HIS A 831 -29.33 13.51 -7.30
N ARG A 832 -28.16 14.00 -6.91
CA ARG A 832 -27.10 13.21 -6.23
C ARG A 832 -26.45 13.99 -5.09
N LEU A 833 -26.33 13.33 -3.94
CA LEU A 833 -25.64 13.84 -2.75
C LEU A 833 -24.66 12.78 -2.23
N LYS A 834 -23.41 13.19 -1.94
CA LYS A 834 -22.45 12.40 -1.16
C LYS A 834 -22.09 13.13 0.14
N LEU A 835 -22.29 12.47 1.28
CA LEU A 835 -21.83 12.89 2.61
C LEU A 835 -20.93 11.80 3.19
N CYS A 836 -19.71 12.16 3.58
CA CYS A 836 -18.84 11.30 4.39
C CYS A 836 -17.86 12.15 5.18
N GLY A 837 -18.02 12.13 6.51
CA GLY A 837 -17.31 12.93 7.49
C GLY A 837 -17.46 12.36 8.90
N ASP A 838 -17.22 13.21 9.90
CA ASP A 838 -17.10 12.82 11.31
C ASP A 838 -18.17 13.43 12.23
N LYS A 839 -19.10 14.23 11.69
CA LYS A 839 -19.91 15.19 12.46
C LYS A 839 -21.39 15.32 12.10
N VAL A 840 -21.89 14.61 11.07
CA VAL A 840 -23.33 14.58 10.79
C VAL A 840 -24.02 13.52 11.65
N THR A 841 -25.13 13.88 12.28
CA THR A 841 -25.92 13.02 13.16
C THR A 841 -27.33 12.78 12.60
N ASP A 842 -28.11 11.96 13.30
CA ASP A 842 -29.55 11.75 13.02
C ASP A 842 -30.36 13.05 12.94
N GLU A 843 -29.95 14.08 13.68
CA GLU A 843 -30.59 15.40 13.65
C GLU A 843 -30.21 16.21 12.40
N GLY A 844 -29.04 16.00 11.80
CA GLY A 844 -28.68 16.61 10.51
C GLY A 844 -29.52 16.06 9.35
N LEU A 845 -29.82 14.76 9.37
CA LEU A 845 -30.60 14.11 8.31
C LEU A 845 -32.02 14.67 8.13
N LYS A 846 -32.59 15.34 9.14
CA LYS A 846 -33.95 15.92 9.03
C LYS A 846 -34.08 16.95 7.90
N HIS A 847 -33.00 17.61 7.52
CA HIS A 847 -32.97 18.61 6.46
C HIS A 847 -32.99 17.99 5.05
N LEU A 848 -32.58 16.72 4.89
CA LEU A 848 -32.59 16.04 3.59
C LEU A 848 -33.99 15.75 3.05
N LYS A 849 -35.01 15.76 3.91
CA LYS A 849 -36.41 15.45 3.54
C LYS A 849 -36.98 16.36 2.44
N CYS A 850 -36.44 17.57 2.27
CA CYS A 850 -36.85 18.51 1.22
C CYS A 850 -36.30 18.16 -0.18
N LEU A 851 -35.33 17.23 -0.28
CA LEU A 851 -34.63 16.88 -1.52
C LEU A 851 -35.40 15.84 -2.34
N THR A 852 -36.67 16.11 -2.66
CA THR A 852 -37.58 15.11 -3.26
C THR A 852 -37.18 14.58 -4.64
N GLU A 853 -36.25 15.24 -5.35
CA GLU A 853 -35.67 14.76 -6.61
C GLU A 853 -34.48 13.80 -6.44
N LEU A 854 -34.00 13.57 -5.21
CA LEU A 854 -32.78 12.82 -4.93
C LEU A 854 -32.88 11.37 -5.39
N ARG A 855 -31.94 10.96 -6.26
CA ARG A 855 -31.87 9.61 -6.87
C ARG A 855 -30.72 8.78 -6.33
N SER A 856 -29.65 9.41 -5.86
CA SER A 856 -28.49 8.75 -5.29
C SER A 856 -28.03 9.48 -4.04
N LEU A 857 -28.05 8.75 -2.91
CA LEU A 857 -27.53 9.19 -1.62
C LEU A 857 -26.44 8.21 -1.17
N MET A 858 -25.32 8.77 -0.73
CA MET A 858 -24.22 8.05 -0.11
C MET A 858 -23.97 8.69 1.25
N LEU A 859 -24.09 7.89 2.31
CA LEU A 859 -23.78 8.27 3.68
C LEU A 859 -22.60 7.42 4.15
N GLY A 860 -21.58 8.07 4.69
CA GLY A 860 -20.45 7.45 5.38
C GLY A 860 -20.17 8.22 6.68
N GLU A 861 -21.19 8.33 7.53
CA GLU A 861 -21.23 9.17 8.73
C GLU A 861 -21.34 8.30 9.98
N ARG A 862 -20.27 8.19 10.77
CA ARG A 862 -20.19 7.27 11.94
C ARG A 862 -21.03 7.70 13.16
N GLN A 863 -21.88 8.72 13.03
CA GLN A 863 -22.81 9.21 14.07
C GLN A 863 -24.30 9.15 13.66
N VAL A 864 -24.63 8.59 12.48
CA VAL A 864 -26.02 8.35 12.05
C VAL A 864 -26.43 6.92 12.40
N THR A 865 -27.62 6.74 12.96
CA THR A 865 -28.18 5.47 13.43
C THR A 865 -29.50 5.13 12.70
N ASP A 866 -30.11 3.98 13.04
CA ASP A 866 -31.45 3.60 12.61
C ASP A 866 -32.52 4.67 12.89
N ALA A 867 -32.35 5.46 13.96
CA ALA A 867 -33.24 6.56 14.28
C ALA A 867 -33.14 7.70 13.25
N GLY A 868 -32.03 7.86 12.53
CA GLY A 868 -31.86 8.81 11.43
C GLY A 868 -32.61 8.41 10.16
N LEU A 869 -32.68 7.10 9.86
CA LEU A 869 -33.29 6.56 8.63
C LEU A 869 -34.77 6.97 8.46
N LYS A 870 -35.46 7.32 9.56
CA LYS A 870 -36.83 7.89 9.53
C LYS A 870 -36.97 9.15 8.69
N HIS A 871 -35.89 9.90 8.47
CA HIS A 871 -35.87 11.16 7.72
C HIS A 871 -35.76 10.97 6.19
N LEU A 872 -35.41 9.76 5.72
CA LEU A 872 -35.36 9.44 4.28
C LEU A 872 -36.76 9.20 3.65
N ARG A 873 -37.82 9.23 4.47
CA ARG A 873 -39.20 8.96 4.03
C ARG A 873 -39.75 10.11 3.18
N GLY A 874 -40.24 9.79 1.99
CA GLY A 874 -40.68 10.75 0.96
C GLY A 874 -39.62 11.03 -0.13
N LEU A 875 -38.44 10.41 -0.05
CA LEU A 875 -37.45 10.40 -1.13
C LEU A 875 -37.83 9.35 -2.19
N ASP A 876 -39.05 9.45 -2.73
CA ASP A 876 -39.70 8.41 -3.54
C ASP A 876 -39.00 8.15 -4.89
N LYS A 877 -38.03 8.99 -5.26
CA LYS A 877 -37.18 8.89 -6.45
C LYS A 877 -35.80 8.26 -6.18
N LEU A 878 -35.50 7.87 -4.94
CA LEU A 878 -34.20 7.32 -4.56
C LEU A 878 -33.99 5.92 -5.15
N GLN A 879 -32.96 5.78 -5.99
CA GLN A 879 -32.59 4.56 -6.72
C GLN A 879 -31.32 3.91 -6.14
N THR A 880 -30.43 4.70 -5.55
CA THR A 880 -29.20 4.23 -4.91
C THR A 880 -29.10 4.79 -3.50
N LEU A 881 -28.96 3.90 -2.51
CA LEU A 881 -28.68 4.23 -1.12
C LEU A 881 -27.48 3.41 -0.64
N ASN A 882 -26.40 4.09 -0.25
CA ASN A 882 -25.24 3.47 0.37
C ASN A 882 -25.20 3.85 1.86
N LEU A 883 -25.15 2.82 2.73
CA LEU A 883 -25.07 2.91 4.20
C LEU A 883 -23.89 2.07 4.75
N TRP A 884 -22.82 1.90 3.97
CA TRP A 884 -21.64 1.12 4.35
C TRP A 884 -20.87 1.75 5.53
N ASP A 885 -20.29 0.92 6.41
CA ASP A 885 -19.56 1.34 7.64
C ASP A 885 -20.39 2.21 8.62
N MET A 886 -21.72 2.08 8.57
CA MET A 886 -22.63 2.81 9.46
C MET A 886 -23.03 1.99 10.70
N PRO A 887 -23.18 2.62 11.89
CA PRO A 887 -23.53 1.94 13.13
C PRO A 887 -25.05 1.64 13.22
N ILE A 888 -25.59 0.92 12.25
CA ILE A 888 -27.02 0.58 12.13
C ILE A 888 -27.28 -0.92 12.33
N ASP A 889 -28.28 -1.27 13.12
CA ASP A 889 -28.72 -2.65 13.42
C ASP A 889 -29.88 -3.13 12.52
N GLY A 890 -30.47 -2.22 11.75
CA GLY A 890 -31.53 -2.49 10.79
C GLY A 890 -32.95 -2.41 11.36
N THR A 891 -33.14 -2.09 12.65
CA THR A 891 -34.46 -1.76 13.22
C THR A 891 -35.13 -0.58 12.50
N GLY A 892 -34.35 0.34 11.94
CA GLY A 892 -34.79 1.47 11.13
C GLY A 892 -35.18 1.10 9.70
N PHE A 893 -34.92 -0.12 9.22
CA PHE A 893 -35.29 -0.55 7.85
C PHE A 893 -36.80 -0.61 7.62
N VAL A 894 -37.60 -0.60 8.69
CA VAL A 894 -39.05 -0.34 8.65
C VAL A 894 -39.39 1.01 7.98
N HIS A 895 -38.44 1.94 7.84
CA HIS A 895 -38.57 3.19 7.09
C HIS A 895 -38.13 3.07 5.62
N LEU A 896 -37.16 2.20 5.31
CA LEU A 896 -36.64 2.02 3.95
C LEU A 896 -37.64 1.32 3.02
N LYS A 897 -38.53 0.47 3.56
CA LYS A 897 -39.58 -0.26 2.80
C LYS A 897 -40.47 0.63 1.92
N GLU A 898 -40.53 1.93 2.21
CA GLU A 898 -41.37 2.92 1.52
C GLU A 898 -40.65 3.48 0.25
N LEU A 899 -39.34 3.24 0.09
CA LEU A 899 -38.50 3.67 -1.03
C LEU A 899 -38.65 2.75 -2.25
N GLY A 900 -39.85 2.69 -2.83
CA GLY A 900 -40.19 1.75 -3.91
C GLY A 900 -39.38 1.88 -5.21
N ALA A 901 -38.64 2.98 -5.41
CA ALA A 901 -37.75 3.18 -6.54
C ALA A 901 -36.34 2.58 -6.36
N LEU A 902 -36.01 2.05 -5.18
CA LEU A 902 -34.66 1.62 -4.84
C LEU A 902 -34.21 0.40 -5.65
N ARG A 903 -33.02 0.50 -6.26
CA ARG A 903 -32.38 -0.51 -7.11
C ARG A 903 -31.06 -1.01 -6.53
N VAL A 904 -30.37 -0.15 -5.78
CA VAL A 904 -29.04 -0.42 -5.21
C VAL A 904 -29.09 -0.11 -3.72
N LEU A 905 -28.78 -1.11 -2.91
CA LEU A 905 -28.70 -1.00 -1.46
C LEU A 905 -27.42 -1.70 -0.97
N THR A 906 -26.53 -0.96 -0.32
CA THR A 906 -25.28 -1.49 0.24
C THR A 906 -25.24 -1.29 1.75
N LEU A 907 -25.14 -2.40 2.48
CA LEU A 907 -25.28 -2.51 3.93
C LEU A 907 -24.10 -3.24 4.60
N GLY A 908 -23.03 -3.55 3.87
CA GLY A 908 -21.86 -4.20 4.45
C GLY A 908 -21.15 -3.34 5.50
N ARG A 909 -20.51 -3.99 6.47
CA ARG A 909 -19.92 -3.35 7.66
C ARG A 909 -20.92 -2.52 8.48
N THR A 910 -22.16 -2.99 8.59
CA THR A 910 -23.14 -2.45 9.55
C THR A 910 -23.26 -3.39 10.75
N ARG A 911 -24.46 -3.62 11.29
CA ARG A 911 -24.76 -4.60 12.35
C ARG A 911 -26.05 -5.37 12.03
N ILE A 912 -26.28 -5.64 10.75
CA ILE A 912 -27.54 -6.19 10.24
C ILE A 912 -27.64 -7.70 10.47
N ASN A 913 -28.79 -8.11 10.96
CA ASN A 913 -29.12 -9.51 11.27
C ASN A 913 -30.33 -9.99 10.46
N ASP A 914 -30.65 -11.28 10.59
CA ASP A 914 -31.77 -11.94 9.88
C ASP A 914 -33.12 -11.21 9.96
N ALA A 915 -33.43 -10.59 11.11
CA ALA A 915 -34.70 -9.88 11.30
C ALA A 915 -34.75 -8.56 10.50
N SER A 916 -33.61 -7.88 10.33
CA SER A 916 -33.51 -6.69 9.47
C SER A 916 -33.82 -7.01 8.01
N LEU A 917 -33.42 -8.20 7.52
CA LEU A 917 -33.66 -8.62 6.13
C LEU A 917 -35.15 -8.89 5.86
N GLU A 918 -35.97 -9.16 6.88
CA GLU A 918 -37.42 -9.19 6.71
C GLU A 918 -37.99 -7.82 6.26
N HIS A 919 -37.37 -6.71 6.64
CA HIS A 919 -37.87 -5.38 6.29
C HIS A 919 -37.60 -4.99 4.83
N ILE A 920 -36.54 -5.53 4.20
CA ILE A 920 -36.20 -5.22 2.80
C ILE A 920 -36.92 -6.11 1.77
N LYS A 921 -37.60 -7.19 2.18
CA LYS A 921 -38.30 -8.13 1.27
C LYS A 921 -39.34 -7.49 0.32
N GLY A 922 -39.80 -6.28 0.64
CA GLY A 922 -40.73 -5.51 -0.19
C GLY A 922 -40.08 -4.71 -1.33
N LEU A 923 -38.76 -4.54 -1.31
CA LEU A 923 -37.98 -3.73 -2.27
C LEU A 923 -37.72 -4.49 -3.57
N THR A 924 -38.81 -4.93 -4.22
CA THR A 924 -38.81 -5.80 -5.40
C THR A 924 -38.13 -5.22 -6.65
N ASN A 925 -37.80 -3.92 -6.65
CA ASN A 925 -37.01 -3.27 -7.69
C ASN A 925 -35.48 -3.34 -7.45
N LEU A 926 -35.02 -3.95 -6.34
CA LEU A 926 -33.59 -4.17 -6.10
C LEU A 926 -32.96 -5.03 -7.20
N GLN A 927 -31.91 -4.48 -7.79
CA GLN A 927 -31.04 -5.12 -8.77
C GLN A 927 -29.69 -5.48 -8.14
N ILE A 928 -29.26 -4.76 -7.10
CA ILE A 928 -27.94 -4.87 -6.48
C ILE A 928 -28.11 -4.80 -4.95
N LEU A 929 -27.65 -5.84 -4.26
CA LEU A 929 -27.69 -5.93 -2.80
C LEU A 929 -26.35 -6.42 -2.25
N ASN A 930 -25.75 -5.63 -1.35
CA ASN A 930 -24.59 -6.02 -0.55
C ASN A 930 -25.02 -6.09 0.92
N VAL A 931 -24.88 -7.27 1.53
CA VAL A 931 -25.20 -7.56 2.93
C VAL A 931 -24.04 -8.26 3.64
N SER A 932 -22.80 -7.82 3.35
CA SER A 932 -21.57 -8.36 3.96
C SER A 932 -21.49 -8.01 5.46
N ASP A 933 -22.11 -8.86 6.28
CA ASP A 933 -22.21 -8.73 7.74
C ASP A 933 -22.19 -10.11 8.41
N ARG A 934 -21.48 -10.23 9.53
CA ARG A 934 -21.31 -11.49 10.27
C ARG A 934 -22.58 -11.94 11.00
N GLN A 935 -23.65 -11.16 11.06
CA GLN A 935 -24.90 -11.53 11.73
C GLN A 935 -26.01 -12.03 10.79
N VAL A 936 -25.77 -12.10 9.47
CA VAL A 936 -26.70 -12.69 8.50
C VAL A 936 -26.47 -14.20 8.36
N THR A 937 -27.55 -14.99 8.44
CA THR A 937 -27.56 -16.46 8.34
C THR A 937 -28.50 -16.96 7.24
N ASP A 938 -28.59 -18.29 7.10
CA ASP A 938 -29.62 -18.99 6.30
C ASP A 938 -31.05 -18.47 6.52
N ALA A 939 -31.39 -18.06 7.75
CA ALA A 939 -32.72 -17.60 8.11
C ALA A 939 -33.02 -16.22 7.51
N GLY A 940 -32.04 -15.31 7.46
CA GLY A 940 -32.13 -14.02 6.79
C GLY A 940 -32.19 -14.17 5.27
N LEU A 941 -31.35 -15.05 4.69
CA LEU A 941 -31.27 -15.25 3.24
C LEU A 941 -32.61 -15.71 2.62
N LYS A 942 -33.42 -16.44 3.38
CA LYS A 942 -34.81 -16.80 3.03
C LYS A 942 -35.66 -15.59 2.62
N HIS A 943 -35.47 -14.42 3.24
CA HIS A 943 -36.24 -13.21 2.96
C HIS A 943 -35.90 -12.57 1.60
N LEU A 944 -34.73 -12.90 1.02
CA LEU A 944 -34.31 -12.40 -0.29
C LEU A 944 -34.98 -13.11 -1.47
N SER A 945 -35.58 -14.29 -1.25
CA SER A 945 -36.15 -15.16 -2.31
C SER A 945 -37.25 -14.53 -3.16
N GLY A 946 -37.87 -13.42 -2.72
CA GLY A 946 -38.83 -12.65 -3.51
C GLY A 946 -38.22 -11.57 -4.43
N LEU A 947 -36.93 -11.26 -4.29
CA LEU A 947 -36.23 -10.18 -5.00
C LEU A 947 -35.80 -10.63 -6.41
N THR A 948 -36.73 -11.12 -7.22
CA THR A 948 -36.44 -11.77 -8.52
C THR A 948 -35.79 -10.87 -9.58
N ASN A 949 -35.73 -9.56 -9.37
CA ASN A 949 -34.99 -8.61 -10.23
C ASN A 949 -33.49 -8.49 -9.88
N LEU A 950 -33.01 -9.20 -8.85
CA LEU A 950 -31.64 -9.11 -8.37
C LEU A 950 -30.64 -9.67 -9.41
N GLN A 951 -29.66 -8.84 -9.78
CA GLN A 951 -28.57 -9.11 -10.71
C GLN A 951 -27.22 -9.26 -10.00
N GLY A 952 -27.05 -8.63 -8.83
CA GLY A 952 -25.86 -8.75 -8.00
C GLY A 952 -26.18 -9.01 -6.52
N LEU A 953 -25.52 -10.01 -5.94
CA LEU A 953 -25.59 -10.33 -4.52
C LEU A 953 -24.19 -10.58 -3.94
N ILE A 954 -23.86 -9.89 -2.85
CA ILE A 954 -22.59 -10.05 -2.12
C ILE A 954 -22.90 -10.53 -0.71
N LEU A 955 -22.32 -11.69 -0.35
CA LEU A 955 -22.51 -12.42 0.91
C LEU A 955 -21.18 -12.69 1.67
N THR A 956 -20.08 -12.06 1.26
CA THR A 956 -18.76 -12.24 1.87
C THR A 956 -18.79 -11.92 3.37
N GLY A 957 -18.24 -12.83 4.19
CA GLY A 957 -18.19 -12.64 5.64
C GLY A 957 -19.51 -12.91 6.40
N THR A 958 -20.55 -13.41 5.73
CA THR A 958 -21.80 -13.83 6.39
C THR A 958 -21.70 -15.23 7.03
N GLN A 959 -22.67 -15.60 7.87
CA GLN A 959 -22.86 -16.96 8.42
C GLN A 959 -23.84 -17.79 7.56
N VAL A 960 -23.82 -17.60 6.23
CA VAL A 960 -24.64 -18.38 5.28
C VAL A 960 -23.97 -19.71 4.98
N THR A 961 -24.69 -20.81 5.18
CA THR A 961 -24.26 -22.18 4.90
C THR A 961 -24.87 -22.70 3.59
N ASP A 962 -24.53 -23.93 3.21
CA ASP A 962 -25.23 -24.71 2.17
C ASP A 962 -26.76 -24.68 2.33
N GLY A 963 -27.23 -24.71 3.59
CA GLY A 963 -28.63 -24.61 3.95
C GLY A 963 -29.26 -23.28 3.52
N GLY A 964 -28.51 -22.18 3.46
CA GLY A 964 -28.99 -20.87 3.05
C GLY A 964 -29.11 -20.77 1.53
N LEU A 965 -28.11 -21.24 0.80
CA LEU A 965 -27.99 -21.09 -0.67
C LEU A 965 -29.20 -21.63 -1.44
N LYS A 966 -29.94 -22.61 -0.89
CA LYS A 966 -31.23 -23.09 -1.44
C LYS A 966 -32.23 -21.97 -1.74
N HIS A 967 -32.17 -20.86 -0.99
CA HIS A 967 -33.04 -19.70 -1.16
C HIS A 967 -32.67 -18.79 -2.34
N LEU A 968 -31.48 -18.96 -2.94
CA LEU A 968 -31.03 -18.21 -4.13
C LEU A 968 -31.54 -18.81 -5.45
N SER A 969 -31.95 -20.09 -5.46
CA SER A 969 -32.37 -20.84 -6.66
C SER A 969 -33.50 -20.20 -7.48
N GLY A 970 -34.32 -19.33 -6.87
CA GLY A 970 -35.36 -18.55 -7.56
C GLY A 970 -34.87 -17.25 -8.24
N LEU A 971 -33.65 -16.81 -7.96
CA LEU A 971 -33.08 -15.54 -8.42
C LEU A 971 -32.44 -15.68 -9.80
N THR A 972 -33.20 -16.17 -10.78
CA THR A 972 -32.69 -16.55 -12.12
C THR A 972 -32.11 -15.39 -12.95
N ASN A 973 -32.29 -14.13 -12.53
CA ASN A 973 -31.66 -12.95 -13.15
C ASN A 973 -30.26 -12.61 -12.59
N LEU A 974 -29.75 -13.39 -11.63
CA LEU A 974 -28.48 -13.14 -10.97
C LEU A 974 -27.31 -13.33 -11.94
N GLN A 975 -26.52 -12.27 -12.11
CA GLN A 975 -25.32 -12.22 -12.98
C GLN A 975 -24.02 -12.24 -12.17
N ARG A 976 -24.04 -11.72 -10.94
CA ARG A 976 -22.88 -11.62 -10.04
C ARG A 976 -23.23 -12.16 -8.66
N LEU A 977 -22.46 -13.14 -8.19
CA LEU A 977 -22.64 -13.78 -6.87
C LEU A 977 -21.29 -13.94 -6.18
N HIS A 978 -21.10 -13.27 -5.04
CA HIS A 978 -19.88 -13.36 -4.25
C HIS A 978 -20.17 -14.09 -2.93
N ILE A 979 -19.57 -15.26 -2.74
CA ILE A 979 -19.73 -16.12 -1.55
C ILE A 979 -18.33 -16.43 -1.00
N GLY A 980 -17.88 -15.60 -0.06
CA GLY A 980 -16.68 -15.88 0.76
C GLY A 980 -17.09 -16.34 2.16
N ASN A 981 -17.20 -17.66 2.37
CA ASN A 981 -17.45 -18.27 3.69
C ASN A 981 -16.98 -19.74 3.75
N ARG A 982 -16.20 -20.08 4.78
CA ARG A 982 -15.69 -21.43 5.09
C ARG A 982 -16.77 -22.44 5.50
N GLN A 983 -18.04 -22.05 5.59
CA GLN A 983 -19.19 -22.94 5.86
C GLN A 983 -19.97 -23.36 4.61
N VAL A 984 -19.54 -22.95 3.41
CA VAL A 984 -20.11 -23.39 2.14
C VAL A 984 -19.26 -24.52 1.55
N THR A 985 -19.92 -25.59 1.11
CA THR A 985 -19.34 -26.82 0.58
C THR A 985 -19.96 -27.19 -0.78
N ASP A 986 -19.53 -28.32 -1.35
CA ASP A 986 -20.10 -28.92 -2.56
C ASP A 986 -21.63 -29.08 -2.51
N ALA A 987 -22.20 -29.33 -1.32
CA ALA A 987 -23.64 -29.48 -1.13
C ALA A 987 -24.40 -28.16 -1.34
N GLY A 988 -23.77 -27.01 -1.06
CA GLY A 988 -24.31 -25.68 -1.30
C GLY A 988 -24.26 -25.27 -2.77
N LEU A 989 -23.19 -25.62 -3.48
CA LEU A 989 -23.03 -25.32 -4.92
C LEU A 989 -24.13 -25.95 -5.78
N LYS A 990 -24.67 -27.10 -5.36
CA LYS A 990 -25.86 -27.73 -5.96
C LYS A 990 -27.08 -26.79 -6.04
N HIS A 991 -27.19 -25.80 -5.16
CA HIS A 991 -28.29 -24.84 -5.17
C HIS A 991 -28.09 -23.66 -6.13
N LEU A 992 -26.94 -23.58 -6.80
CA LEU A 992 -26.66 -22.65 -7.90
C LEU A 992 -27.01 -23.26 -9.28
N ASP A 993 -27.30 -24.56 -9.34
CA ASP A 993 -27.79 -25.24 -10.55
C ASP A 993 -29.07 -24.56 -11.06
N GLY A 994 -29.09 -24.24 -12.36
CA GLY A 994 -30.15 -23.46 -12.99
C GLY A 994 -29.97 -21.93 -12.97
N LEU A 995 -28.98 -21.36 -12.26
CA LEU A 995 -28.66 -19.92 -12.32
C LEU A 995 -27.88 -19.54 -13.60
N THR A 996 -28.38 -19.94 -14.77
CA THR A 996 -27.66 -19.90 -16.05
C THR A 996 -27.32 -18.50 -16.58
N ASN A 997 -27.82 -17.43 -15.97
CA ASN A 997 -27.43 -16.05 -16.28
C ASN A 997 -26.19 -15.58 -15.50
N LEU A 998 -25.62 -16.41 -14.63
CA LEU A 998 -24.47 -16.06 -13.81
C LEU A 998 -23.21 -15.88 -14.68
N GLN A 999 -22.73 -14.64 -14.77
CA GLN A 999 -21.51 -14.26 -15.48
C GLN A 999 -20.30 -14.24 -14.55
N ARG A 1000 -20.47 -13.96 -13.25
CA ARG A 1000 -19.36 -13.92 -12.29
C ARG A 1000 -19.69 -14.59 -10.96
N LEU A 1001 -18.77 -15.44 -10.51
CA LEU A 1001 -18.88 -16.24 -9.30
C LEU A 1001 -17.56 -16.18 -8.51
N ARG A 1002 -17.60 -15.62 -7.29
CA ARG A 1002 -16.49 -15.67 -6.32
C ARG A 1002 -16.81 -16.73 -5.27
N LEU A 1003 -15.94 -17.74 -5.14
CA LEU A 1003 -16.03 -18.85 -4.17
C LEU A 1003 -14.75 -18.95 -3.32
N ASP A 1004 -14.00 -17.85 -3.19
CA ASP A 1004 -12.77 -17.81 -2.42
C ASP A 1004 -13.02 -18.14 -0.94
N ASP A 1005 -12.06 -18.83 -0.31
CA ASP A 1005 -12.15 -19.29 1.09
C ASP A 1005 -13.35 -20.21 1.42
N THR A 1006 -14.02 -20.78 0.43
CA THR A 1006 -15.03 -21.83 0.63
C THR A 1006 -14.40 -23.22 0.81
N GLN A 1007 -15.18 -24.20 1.28
CA GLN A 1007 -14.76 -25.61 1.39
C GLN A 1007 -15.25 -26.43 0.20
N VAL A 1008 -15.18 -25.84 -1.00
CA VAL A 1008 -15.49 -26.49 -2.27
C VAL A 1008 -14.34 -27.40 -2.70
N THR A 1009 -14.70 -28.58 -3.18
CA THR A 1009 -13.82 -29.59 -3.76
C THR A 1009 -14.17 -29.83 -5.23
N ASP A 1010 -13.47 -30.76 -5.88
CA ASP A 1010 -13.77 -31.24 -7.23
C ASP A 1010 -15.24 -31.68 -7.41
N ALA A 1011 -15.86 -32.24 -6.36
CA ALA A 1011 -17.25 -32.71 -6.41
C ALA A 1011 -18.27 -31.57 -6.51
N GLY A 1012 -17.96 -30.38 -5.99
CA GLY A 1012 -18.81 -29.19 -6.10
C GLY A 1012 -18.76 -28.57 -7.50
N LEU A 1013 -17.59 -28.60 -8.16
CA LEU A 1013 -17.42 -28.04 -9.51
C LEU A 1013 -18.28 -28.73 -10.57
N VAL A 1014 -18.72 -29.98 -10.34
CA VAL A 1014 -19.73 -30.67 -11.15
C VAL A 1014 -20.97 -29.78 -11.37
N HIS A 1015 -21.42 -29.07 -10.33
CA HIS A 1015 -22.61 -28.23 -10.36
C HIS A 1015 -22.43 -26.90 -11.12
N LEU A 1016 -21.18 -26.49 -11.40
CA LEU A 1016 -20.91 -25.29 -12.20
C LEU A 1016 -20.93 -25.57 -13.72
N SER A 1017 -20.85 -26.83 -14.14
CA SER A 1017 -20.73 -27.22 -15.56
C SER A 1017 -21.90 -26.77 -16.45
N GLY A 1018 -23.09 -26.52 -15.88
CA GLY A 1018 -24.25 -25.97 -16.59
C GLY A 1018 -24.26 -24.44 -16.73
N LEU A 1019 -23.35 -23.71 -16.08
CA LEU A 1019 -23.29 -22.25 -16.06
C LEU A 1019 -22.51 -21.71 -17.28
N THR A 1020 -22.96 -22.04 -18.49
CA THR A 1020 -22.20 -21.77 -19.73
C THR A 1020 -21.98 -20.29 -20.05
N ASN A 1021 -22.66 -19.37 -19.36
CA ASN A 1021 -22.46 -17.92 -19.47
C ASN A 1021 -21.43 -17.38 -18.45
N LEU A 1022 -20.81 -18.24 -17.65
CA LEU A 1022 -19.83 -17.84 -16.63
C LEU A 1022 -18.56 -17.31 -17.31
N GLU A 1023 -18.42 -15.99 -17.31
CA GLU A 1023 -17.23 -15.28 -17.74
C GLU A 1023 -16.15 -15.30 -16.65
N THR A 1024 -16.52 -15.33 -15.36
CA THR A 1024 -15.59 -15.13 -14.25
C THR A 1024 -15.80 -16.12 -13.11
N LEU A 1025 -14.74 -16.83 -12.75
CA LEU A 1025 -14.68 -17.77 -11.64
C LEU A 1025 -13.43 -17.54 -10.78
N PHE A 1026 -13.62 -17.36 -9.47
CA PHE A 1026 -12.56 -17.29 -8.48
C PHE A 1026 -12.67 -18.48 -7.50
N LEU A 1027 -11.55 -19.20 -7.29
CA LEU A 1027 -11.44 -20.43 -6.48
C LEU A 1027 -10.21 -20.39 -5.54
N THR A 1028 -9.79 -19.20 -5.13
CA THR A 1028 -8.65 -18.96 -4.23
C THR A 1028 -8.85 -19.66 -2.89
N ASN A 1029 -7.80 -20.31 -2.38
CA ASN A 1029 -7.83 -21.03 -1.10
C ASN A 1029 -8.90 -22.16 -1.01
N THR A 1030 -9.39 -22.68 -2.15
CA THR A 1030 -10.34 -23.82 -2.19
C THR A 1030 -9.62 -25.17 -2.28
N GLN A 1031 -10.33 -26.27 -2.00
CA GLN A 1031 -9.78 -27.63 -2.04
C GLN A 1031 -9.83 -28.28 -3.44
N VAL A 1032 -9.84 -27.47 -4.51
CA VAL A 1032 -9.88 -27.95 -5.90
C VAL A 1032 -8.54 -28.55 -6.32
N THR A 1033 -8.60 -29.66 -7.05
CA THR A 1033 -7.47 -30.40 -7.62
C THR A 1033 -7.58 -30.46 -9.16
N ASP A 1034 -6.62 -31.14 -9.79
CA ASP A 1034 -6.65 -31.46 -11.22
C ASP A 1034 -7.96 -32.11 -11.69
N ALA A 1035 -8.60 -32.93 -10.85
CA ALA A 1035 -9.83 -33.63 -11.21
C ALA A 1035 -11.03 -32.67 -11.36
N GLY A 1036 -11.12 -31.63 -10.53
CA GLY A 1036 -12.19 -30.64 -10.59
C GLY A 1036 -12.14 -29.77 -11.85
N LEU A 1037 -10.94 -29.51 -12.37
CA LEU A 1037 -10.76 -28.76 -13.62
C LEU A 1037 -11.37 -29.48 -14.84
N THR A 1038 -11.59 -30.80 -14.78
CA THR A 1038 -12.34 -31.52 -15.83
C THR A 1038 -13.75 -30.95 -16.03
N HIS A 1039 -14.41 -30.50 -14.96
CA HIS A 1039 -15.77 -29.97 -14.99
C HIS A 1039 -15.85 -28.53 -15.51
N LEU A 1040 -14.73 -27.79 -15.48
CA LEU A 1040 -14.65 -26.43 -16.02
C LEU A 1040 -14.41 -26.41 -17.55
N SER A 1041 -13.95 -27.52 -18.15
CA SER A 1041 -13.59 -27.61 -19.58
C SER A 1041 -14.73 -27.26 -20.56
N GLY A 1042 -15.99 -27.34 -20.13
CA GLY A 1042 -17.17 -26.95 -20.92
C GLY A 1042 -17.51 -25.45 -20.89
N LEU A 1043 -16.87 -24.66 -20.01
CA LEU A 1043 -17.17 -23.25 -19.80
C LEU A 1043 -16.48 -22.37 -20.86
N ALA A 1044 -16.88 -22.51 -22.12
CA ALA A 1044 -16.22 -21.86 -23.26
C ALA A 1044 -16.20 -20.32 -23.19
N ASN A 1045 -17.16 -19.70 -22.48
CA ASN A 1045 -17.22 -18.24 -22.29
C ASN A 1045 -16.32 -17.73 -21.14
N LEU A 1046 -15.59 -18.60 -20.43
CA LEU A 1046 -14.76 -18.22 -19.29
C LEU A 1046 -13.59 -17.31 -19.73
N GLN A 1047 -13.60 -16.08 -19.24
CA GLN A 1047 -12.60 -15.03 -19.44
C GLN A 1047 -11.80 -14.76 -18.15
N CYS A 1048 -12.29 -15.21 -17.00
CA CYS A 1048 -11.61 -15.16 -15.71
C CYS A 1048 -11.70 -16.48 -14.93
N LEU A 1049 -10.53 -16.93 -14.49
CA LEU A 1049 -10.24 -18.10 -13.68
C LEU A 1049 -9.05 -17.77 -12.77
N ILE A 1050 -9.24 -17.94 -11.46
CA ILE A 1050 -8.21 -17.88 -10.41
C ILE A 1050 -8.16 -19.23 -9.71
N LEU A 1051 -6.96 -19.80 -9.62
CA LEU A 1051 -6.65 -21.06 -8.95
C LEU A 1051 -5.51 -20.85 -7.92
N THR A 1052 -5.33 -19.61 -7.45
CA THR A 1052 -4.27 -19.24 -6.51
C THR A 1052 -4.42 -20.03 -5.19
N ASN A 1053 -3.34 -20.63 -4.72
CA ASN A 1053 -3.32 -21.50 -3.53
C ASN A 1053 -4.39 -22.62 -3.60
N THR A 1054 -4.36 -23.40 -4.68
CA THR A 1054 -5.16 -24.63 -4.88
C THR A 1054 -4.24 -25.82 -5.16
N GLN A 1055 -4.78 -27.04 -5.08
CA GLN A 1055 -4.01 -28.29 -5.27
C GLN A 1055 -3.85 -28.69 -6.75
N VAL A 1056 -3.78 -27.71 -7.65
CA VAL A 1056 -3.60 -27.92 -9.10
C VAL A 1056 -2.13 -28.15 -9.43
N THR A 1057 -1.89 -29.08 -10.35
CA THR A 1057 -0.58 -29.49 -10.86
C THR A 1057 -0.54 -29.41 -12.39
N ASP A 1058 0.58 -29.84 -12.98
CA ASP A 1058 0.77 -29.96 -14.43
C ASP A 1058 -0.34 -30.76 -15.13
N ALA A 1059 -0.91 -31.77 -14.45
CA ALA A 1059 -1.96 -32.61 -15.01
C ALA A 1059 -3.29 -31.85 -15.18
N GLY A 1060 -3.66 -30.99 -14.24
CA GLY A 1060 -4.88 -30.18 -14.31
C GLY A 1060 -4.86 -29.15 -15.44
N LEU A 1061 -3.68 -28.61 -15.75
CA LEU A 1061 -3.52 -27.67 -16.88
C LEU A 1061 -3.86 -28.31 -18.23
N THR A 1062 -3.83 -29.65 -18.36
CA THR A 1062 -4.31 -30.34 -19.58
C THR A 1062 -5.78 -30.03 -19.85
N HIS A 1063 -6.61 -29.88 -18.81
CA HIS A 1063 -8.06 -29.64 -18.93
C HIS A 1063 -8.40 -28.18 -19.25
N LEU A 1064 -7.48 -27.24 -18.96
CA LEU A 1064 -7.64 -25.83 -19.31
C LEU A 1064 -7.33 -25.54 -20.78
N SER A 1065 -6.63 -26.44 -21.49
CA SER A 1065 -6.20 -26.25 -22.88
C SER A 1065 -7.33 -26.03 -23.90
N GLY A 1066 -8.57 -26.40 -23.57
CA GLY A 1066 -9.77 -26.16 -24.39
C GLY A 1066 -10.42 -24.79 -24.19
N LEU A 1067 -10.02 -24.02 -23.17
CA LEU A 1067 -10.61 -22.72 -22.83
C LEU A 1067 -10.01 -21.61 -23.71
N ALA A 1068 -10.34 -21.61 -25.00
CA ALA A 1068 -9.74 -20.71 -25.99
C ALA A 1068 -9.89 -19.21 -25.66
N ASN A 1069 -10.90 -18.82 -24.87
CA ASN A 1069 -11.13 -17.46 -24.39
C ASN A 1069 -10.36 -17.11 -23.09
N LEU A 1070 -9.44 -17.96 -22.63
CA LEU A 1070 -8.67 -17.73 -21.40
C LEU A 1070 -7.65 -16.60 -21.60
N GLN A 1071 -7.70 -15.62 -20.70
CA GLN A 1071 -7.13 -14.28 -20.92
C GLN A 1071 -6.12 -13.80 -19.89
N ARG A 1072 -6.31 -14.16 -18.63
CA ARG A 1072 -5.24 -14.23 -17.62
C ARG A 1072 -5.31 -15.63 -17.02
N LEU A 1073 -4.37 -16.03 -16.18
CA LEU A 1073 -4.58 -17.20 -15.33
C LEU A 1073 -3.83 -16.96 -14.02
N GLY A 1074 -4.51 -17.16 -12.89
CA GLY A 1074 -3.88 -17.08 -11.57
C GLY A 1074 -3.47 -18.47 -11.13
N LEU A 1075 -2.16 -18.73 -11.10
CA LEU A 1075 -1.55 -19.98 -10.64
C LEU A 1075 -0.59 -19.74 -9.48
N ASN A 1076 -0.66 -18.59 -8.79
CA ASN A 1076 0.20 -18.30 -7.66
C ASN A 1076 0.02 -19.34 -6.56
N ASP A 1077 1.10 -19.71 -5.87
CA ASP A 1077 1.08 -20.73 -4.81
C ASP A 1077 0.54 -22.13 -5.29
N THR A 1078 0.71 -22.50 -6.56
CA THR A 1078 0.31 -23.84 -7.09
C THR A 1078 1.50 -24.75 -7.41
N GLN A 1079 1.27 -26.06 -7.54
CA GLN A 1079 2.34 -27.05 -7.77
C GLN A 1079 2.70 -27.25 -9.26
N VAL A 1080 2.44 -26.26 -10.11
CA VAL A 1080 2.77 -26.25 -11.54
C VAL A 1080 4.29 -26.13 -11.77
N THR A 1081 4.79 -26.82 -12.79
CA THR A 1081 6.18 -26.85 -13.26
C THR A 1081 6.28 -26.47 -14.74
N ASP A 1082 7.51 -26.44 -15.28
CA ASP A 1082 7.79 -26.28 -16.72
C ASP A 1082 7.05 -27.30 -17.61
N ALA A 1083 6.69 -28.48 -17.09
CA ALA A 1083 5.93 -29.48 -17.84
C ALA A 1083 4.47 -29.04 -18.07
N GLY A 1084 3.81 -28.50 -17.04
CA GLY A 1084 2.44 -28.00 -17.13
C GLY A 1084 2.30 -26.79 -18.07
N LEU A 1085 3.33 -25.93 -18.10
CA LEU A 1085 3.38 -24.78 -19.03
C LEU A 1085 3.29 -25.18 -20.51
N VAL A 1086 3.63 -26.42 -20.87
CA VAL A 1086 3.46 -26.93 -22.25
C VAL A 1086 1.98 -26.93 -22.67
N HIS A 1087 1.06 -27.18 -21.73
CA HIS A 1087 -0.38 -27.21 -22.01
C HIS A 1087 -0.99 -25.82 -22.16
N LEU A 1088 -0.37 -24.78 -21.59
CA LEU A 1088 -0.81 -23.39 -21.75
C LEU A 1088 -0.44 -22.79 -23.12
N LYS A 1089 0.51 -23.38 -23.86
CA LYS A 1089 1.01 -22.85 -25.15
C LYS A 1089 -0.04 -22.76 -26.26
N GLY A 1090 -1.19 -23.43 -26.13
CA GLY A 1090 -2.33 -23.32 -27.05
C GLY A 1090 -3.29 -22.16 -26.75
N LEU A 1091 -3.14 -21.49 -25.61
CA LEU A 1091 -4.07 -20.46 -25.13
C LEU A 1091 -3.60 -19.08 -25.63
N THR A 1092 -3.76 -18.82 -26.93
CA THR A 1092 -3.24 -17.61 -27.59
C THR A 1092 -3.82 -16.31 -27.06
N ASN A 1093 -5.00 -16.38 -26.44
CA ASN A 1093 -5.64 -15.28 -25.74
C ASN A 1093 -4.95 -14.90 -24.43
N LEU A 1094 -3.93 -15.60 -23.93
CA LEU A 1094 -3.38 -15.35 -22.60
C LEU A 1094 -2.52 -14.06 -22.54
N GLN A 1095 -3.14 -12.99 -22.04
CA GLN A 1095 -2.62 -11.75 -21.46
C GLN A 1095 -1.72 -11.96 -20.24
N GLU A 1096 -2.05 -11.36 -19.09
CA GLU A 1096 -1.24 -11.57 -17.89
C GLU A 1096 -1.27 -13.04 -17.43
N LEU A 1097 -0.23 -13.53 -16.78
CA LEU A 1097 -0.19 -14.88 -16.21
C LEU A 1097 0.63 -14.79 -14.93
N THR A 1098 0.00 -15.08 -13.80
CA THR A 1098 0.70 -14.99 -12.50
C THR A 1098 1.15 -16.40 -12.09
N LEU A 1099 2.45 -16.54 -11.88
CA LEU A 1099 3.15 -17.81 -11.58
C LEU A 1099 4.03 -17.69 -10.32
N ASP A 1100 3.72 -16.75 -9.42
CA ASP A 1100 4.52 -16.54 -8.20
C ASP A 1100 4.45 -17.77 -7.29
N ASN A 1101 5.59 -18.12 -6.68
CA ASN A 1101 5.75 -19.30 -5.82
C ASN A 1101 5.37 -20.65 -6.50
N THR A 1102 5.40 -20.73 -7.83
CA THR A 1102 5.29 -22.00 -8.57
C THR A 1102 6.65 -22.66 -8.78
N ARG A 1103 6.67 -23.95 -9.15
CA ARG A 1103 7.90 -24.72 -9.46
C ARG A 1103 8.34 -24.61 -10.92
N VAL A 1104 7.93 -23.53 -11.58
CA VAL A 1104 8.37 -23.13 -12.92
C VAL A 1104 9.82 -22.62 -12.85
N THR A 1105 10.58 -22.76 -13.93
CA THR A 1105 11.96 -22.23 -14.05
C THR A 1105 12.05 -21.10 -15.06
N VAL A 1106 13.15 -20.34 -15.01
CA VAL A 1106 13.52 -19.34 -16.02
C VAL A 1106 13.56 -19.94 -17.44
N THR A 1107 13.86 -21.25 -17.57
CA THR A 1107 13.86 -21.95 -18.86
C THR A 1107 12.44 -22.15 -19.38
N GLY A 1108 11.54 -22.69 -18.56
CA GLY A 1108 10.12 -22.84 -18.93
C GLY A 1108 9.43 -21.52 -19.21
N LEU A 1109 9.72 -20.47 -18.43
CA LEU A 1109 9.26 -19.10 -18.71
C LEU A 1109 9.79 -18.58 -20.03
N THR A 1110 11.06 -18.82 -20.34
CA THR A 1110 11.67 -18.41 -21.62
C THR A 1110 11.02 -19.13 -22.80
N ASP A 1111 10.68 -20.42 -22.65
CA ASP A 1111 9.99 -21.20 -23.68
C ASP A 1111 8.47 -20.97 -23.74
N LEU A 1112 7.85 -20.48 -22.67
CA LEU A 1112 6.46 -20.02 -22.67
C LEU A 1112 6.35 -18.60 -23.27
N ARG A 1113 7.26 -17.68 -22.94
CA ARG A 1113 7.35 -16.34 -23.56
C ARG A 1113 7.64 -16.40 -25.07
N LYS A 1114 8.30 -17.45 -25.57
CA LYS A 1114 8.42 -17.73 -27.02
C LYS A 1114 7.10 -18.16 -27.66
N ALA A 1115 6.25 -18.89 -26.93
CA ALA A 1115 4.97 -19.40 -27.43
C ALA A 1115 3.84 -18.37 -27.31
N LEU A 1116 3.84 -17.59 -26.22
CA LEU A 1116 2.86 -16.57 -25.87
C LEU A 1116 3.57 -15.20 -25.70
N PRO A 1117 4.09 -14.59 -26.78
CA PRO A 1117 4.93 -13.37 -26.68
C PRO A 1117 4.16 -12.10 -26.30
N GLN A 1118 2.82 -12.13 -26.31
CA GLN A 1118 1.97 -11.05 -25.80
C GLN A 1118 1.62 -11.23 -24.31
N CYS A 1119 2.02 -12.35 -23.71
CA CYS A 1119 1.63 -12.72 -22.35
C CYS A 1119 2.48 -11.96 -21.32
N GLN A 1120 1.83 -11.14 -20.48
CA GLN A 1120 2.49 -10.44 -19.37
C GLN A 1120 2.69 -11.41 -18.20
N ILE A 1121 3.70 -12.29 -18.31
CA ILE A 1121 3.98 -13.29 -17.28
C ILE A 1121 4.63 -12.61 -16.06
N GLU A 1122 3.83 -12.44 -15.00
CA GLU A 1122 4.22 -12.06 -13.65
C GLU A 1122 4.75 -13.31 -12.93
N TYR A 1123 6.00 -13.22 -12.47
CA TYR A 1123 6.72 -14.32 -11.83
C TYR A 1123 7.84 -13.74 -10.97
N ALA A 1124 7.76 -13.96 -9.67
CA ALA A 1124 8.72 -13.54 -8.65
C ALA A 1124 9.57 -14.70 -8.10
N GLY A 1125 9.70 -15.81 -8.84
CA GLY A 1125 10.51 -16.96 -8.43
C GLY A 1125 12.02 -16.77 -8.67
N ASN A 1126 12.80 -17.53 -7.91
CA ASN A 1126 14.22 -17.25 -7.60
C ASN A 1126 15.11 -17.22 -8.85
N VAL A 1127 15.70 -16.05 -9.14
CA VAL A 1127 16.74 -15.87 -10.17
C VAL A 1127 18.10 -15.72 -9.46
N LEU A 1128 18.81 -16.84 -9.33
CA LEU A 1128 20.21 -16.83 -8.90
C LEU A 1128 21.10 -16.09 -9.93
N PRO A 1129 22.11 -15.32 -9.48
CA PRO A 1129 23.13 -14.70 -10.35
C PRO A 1129 24.07 -15.69 -11.07
#